data_AF-A0A947CYA7-F1
#
_entry.id   AF-A0A947CYA7-F1
#
_cell.length_a   1.000
_cell.length_b   1.000
_cell.length_c   1.000
_cell.angle_alpha   90.00
_cell.angle_beta   90.00
_cell.angle_gamma   90.00
#
_symmetry.space_group_name_H-M   'P 1'
#
loop_
_entity.id
_entity.type
_entity.pdbx_description
1 polymer ?
#
loop_
_entity_poly.entity_id
_entity_poly.type
_entity_poly.pdbx_seq_one_letter_code
_entity_poly.pdbx_strand_id
1 'polypeptide(L)'
;LLADRQRLQAQIQSQKTDRARLEAELANFAAKVNSDRAFAHIAADLDVAEATAISLLYQQLINQPLAVPEPPDSLQAPVLELENSFQARVQALLERRTALAAEADLLRKERRALRADQAAEWRAHALGLARLRDRALRRISPALASEIYGLNRSSLAEVQAEGAELAIRGLHYLGRRSAQLKRASGSLRTLRAIASLAVSSIELLLFVGLVWWAMRRWKGWMRGVVSAMSRYVHLGGWPLIFARVADALQTCGPPLILAAASVAVYQFLGATESPAEIRVGFEIVFWTALLRGQLRFLEGFADNVSARREQAARDRREEAALDDSVESNDRLPKHEREDYNRAAKLFKRSWKVLTWFVGLFVITIELVQLSMGDGVVAHHLFFFAKVLAIPVLIITVHWWRAMIVTAYAHRIDARSKFASFVIKHGSRWYGAVVALVAMPVLLATRGTRLVREHVAGLNTTRRILAFLFRRQIERHAEKSGKSESIVVELPDKLVELFPHDSLAAETAPLRPPTVDEVETKINAWLESPVDGSAALVGGAGMGKTTILNFLSAELEVEVNTIDIDRKVVKTADLWTTLADKLDLPADTKSEEAAISAIKERYSKAIVAVDNAHNLFLRRVGGFEAWRGLTRLVNATCNDVFWILALNDVAWGYLLALDGGVSPFRSVLVIHGLTEDSLRKVMMSRMRTGRFRTSFSDLLISDQPGMRRSTQIIRTSRGYFSMLWDYTQGNPRLANHFWLKSLAVDDKTARVRLFSTPPIDELEALRDEAAFTLAALVEHENLNATELSLITNLPKDRARFLLQLCHDKGILKSPEVGRFEVSTHWQVAVYRYLRRKNLLYA
;
A
#
# COMPACT_ATOMS: atom_id res chain seq x y z
N LEU A 1 -72.37 -6.75 -16.85
CA LEU A 1 -71.11 -7.40 -17.22
C LEU A 1 -70.60 -6.94 -18.59
N LEU A 2 -71.30 -7.20 -19.70
CA LEU A 2 -70.89 -6.69 -21.02
C LEU A 2 -70.80 -5.15 -21.05
N ALA A 3 -71.82 -4.46 -20.54
CA ALA A 3 -71.79 -2.99 -20.40
C ALA A 3 -70.64 -2.50 -19.50
N ASP A 4 -70.31 -3.24 -18.43
CA ASP A 4 -69.21 -2.88 -17.53
C ASP A 4 -67.84 -3.08 -18.19
N ARG A 5 -67.69 -4.14 -19.01
CA ARG A 5 -66.49 -4.37 -19.84
C ARG A 5 -66.32 -3.26 -20.88
N GLN A 6 -67.40 -2.84 -21.56
CA GLN A 6 -67.36 -1.74 -22.52
C GLN A 6 -66.98 -0.41 -21.84
N ARG A 7 -67.54 -0.11 -20.66
CA ARG A 7 -67.18 1.06 -19.85
C ARG A 7 -65.70 1.05 -19.47
N LEU A 8 -65.18 -0.10 -19.02
CA LEU A 8 -63.76 -0.26 -18.70
C LEU A 8 -62.86 -0.01 -19.92
N GLN A 9 -63.21 -0.54 -21.09
CA GLN A 9 -62.43 -0.31 -22.31
C GLN A 9 -62.42 1.16 -22.73
N ALA A 10 -63.57 1.85 -22.67
CA ALA A 10 -63.66 3.28 -22.94
C ALA A 10 -62.79 4.09 -21.96
N GLN A 11 -62.81 3.71 -20.68
CA GLN A 11 -62.01 4.35 -19.63
C GLN A 11 -60.51 4.16 -19.84
N ILE A 12 -60.05 2.95 -20.18
CA ILE A 12 -58.64 2.67 -20.50
C ILE A 12 -58.18 3.54 -21.67
N GLN A 13 -59.02 3.69 -22.70
CA GLN A 13 -58.67 4.49 -23.87
C GLN A 13 -58.59 5.99 -23.54
N SER A 14 -59.50 6.50 -22.71
CA SER A 14 -59.42 7.89 -22.19
C SER A 14 -58.12 8.11 -21.43
N GLN A 15 -57.85 7.27 -20.42
CA GLN A 15 -56.65 7.37 -19.58
C GLN A 15 -55.34 7.30 -20.37
N LYS A 16 -55.27 6.47 -21.41
CA LYS A 16 -54.11 6.41 -22.31
C LYS A 16 -53.95 7.69 -23.12
N THR A 17 -55.05 8.25 -23.62
CA THR A 17 -55.05 9.49 -24.41
C THR A 17 -54.61 10.67 -23.53
N ASP A 18 -55.15 10.77 -22.32
CA ASP A 18 -54.80 11.81 -21.35
C ASP A 18 -53.33 11.75 -20.95
N ARG A 19 -52.82 10.54 -20.67
CA ARG A 19 -51.40 10.35 -20.36
C ARG A 19 -50.49 10.68 -21.54
N ALA A 20 -50.84 10.29 -22.76
CA ALA A 20 -50.07 10.61 -23.96
C ALA A 20 -50.04 12.13 -24.21
N ARG A 21 -51.15 12.82 -23.93
CA ARG A 21 -51.22 14.28 -23.97
C ARG A 21 -50.29 14.91 -22.92
N LEU A 22 -50.35 14.48 -21.66
CA LEU A 22 -49.46 14.98 -20.60
C LEU A 22 -47.98 14.69 -20.89
N GLU A 23 -47.67 13.52 -21.47
CA GLU A 23 -46.32 13.18 -21.93
C GLU A 23 -45.82 14.11 -23.04
N ALA A 24 -46.67 14.42 -24.02
CA ALA A 24 -46.35 15.35 -25.09
C ALA A 24 -46.20 16.80 -24.58
N GLU A 25 -47.08 17.22 -23.67
CA GLU A 25 -46.99 18.51 -22.98
C GLU A 25 -45.65 18.63 -22.22
N LEU A 26 -45.29 17.64 -21.40
CA LEU A 26 -44.01 17.63 -20.66
C LEU A 26 -42.77 17.62 -21.59
N ALA A 27 -42.88 17.01 -22.77
CA ALA A 27 -41.80 16.93 -23.75
C ALA A 27 -41.60 18.24 -24.54
N ASN A 28 -42.68 18.95 -24.87
CA ASN A 28 -42.67 20.11 -25.77
C ASN A 28 -42.38 21.47 -25.09
N PHE A 29 -42.29 21.53 -23.75
CA PHE A 29 -42.06 22.81 -23.06
C PHE A 29 -40.58 23.15 -22.87
N ALA A 30 -40.13 24.21 -23.56
CA ALA A 30 -38.84 24.88 -23.34
C ALA A 30 -38.87 25.97 -22.25
N ALA A 31 -40.04 26.32 -21.69
CA ALA A 31 -40.21 27.41 -20.71
C ALA A 31 -40.73 26.92 -19.35
N LYS A 32 -40.03 27.30 -18.26
CA LYS A 32 -40.31 26.89 -16.86
C LYS A 32 -41.71 27.25 -16.32
N VAL A 33 -42.37 28.26 -16.88
CA VAL A 33 -43.71 28.69 -16.41
C VAL A 33 -44.80 27.66 -16.81
N ASN A 34 -44.59 26.92 -17.89
CA ASN A 34 -45.54 25.89 -18.33
C ASN A 34 -45.30 24.54 -17.63
N SER A 35 -44.09 24.27 -17.14
CA SER A 35 -43.80 23.05 -16.37
C SER A 35 -44.46 23.06 -14.98
N ASP A 36 -44.60 24.22 -14.35
CA ASP A 36 -45.25 24.35 -13.05
C ASP A 36 -46.77 24.08 -13.17
N ARG A 37 -47.41 24.53 -14.26
CA ARG A 37 -48.82 24.20 -14.57
C ARG A 37 -48.99 22.72 -14.92
N ALA A 38 -48.10 22.17 -15.73
CA ALA A 38 -48.12 20.75 -16.06
C ALA A 38 -47.95 19.88 -14.81
N PHE A 39 -47.07 20.27 -13.88
CA PHE A 39 -46.91 19.62 -12.58
C PHE A 39 -48.20 19.65 -11.76
N ALA A 40 -48.88 20.82 -11.66
CA ALA A 40 -50.14 20.93 -10.94
C ALA A 40 -51.26 20.07 -11.53
N HIS A 41 -51.35 19.98 -12.87
CA HIS A 41 -52.29 19.09 -13.54
C HIS A 41 -51.99 17.61 -13.27
N ILE A 42 -50.71 17.21 -13.40
CA ILE A 42 -50.29 15.84 -13.11
C ILE A 42 -50.57 15.47 -11.65
N ALA A 43 -50.33 16.38 -10.70
CA ALA A 43 -50.59 16.15 -9.27
C ALA A 43 -52.09 15.97 -8.99
N ALA A 44 -52.96 16.81 -9.55
CA ALA A 44 -54.40 16.70 -9.37
C ALA A 44 -54.98 15.39 -9.95
N ASP A 45 -54.51 15.00 -11.15
CA ASP A 45 -54.92 13.74 -11.78
C ASP A 45 -54.38 12.52 -11.02
N LEU A 46 -53.16 12.65 -10.46
CA LEU A 46 -52.54 11.62 -9.63
C LEU A 46 -53.34 11.36 -8.35
N ASP A 47 -53.76 12.40 -7.63
CA ASP A 47 -54.54 12.26 -6.38
C ASP A 47 -55.82 11.42 -6.60
N VAL A 48 -56.55 11.70 -7.68
CA VAL A 48 -57.78 10.96 -8.05
C VAL A 48 -57.46 9.52 -8.44
N ALA A 49 -56.39 9.32 -9.23
CA ALA A 49 -55.96 7.99 -9.66
C ALA A 49 -55.48 7.15 -8.48
N GLU A 50 -54.77 7.74 -7.53
CA GLU A 50 -54.26 7.07 -6.33
C GLU A 50 -55.38 6.65 -5.39
N ALA A 51 -56.31 7.57 -5.06
CA ALA A 51 -57.46 7.25 -4.23
C ALA A 51 -58.31 6.11 -4.83
N THR A 52 -58.53 6.15 -6.15
CA THR A 52 -59.28 5.12 -6.86
C THR A 52 -58.53 3.78 -6.87
N ALA A 53 -57.23 3.77 -7.17
CA ALA A 53 -56.41 2.57 -7.17
C ALA A 53 -56.33 1.92 -5.77
N ILE A 54 -56.12 2.72 -4.71
CA ILE A 54 -56.09 2.26 -3.32
C ILE A 54 -57.43 1.61 -2.95
N SER A 55 -58.55 2.26 -3.26
CA SER A 55 -59.87 1.75 -2.91
C SER A 55 -60.17 0.39 -3.59
N LEU A 56 -59.85 0.26 -4.89
CA LEU A 56 -60.06 -0.98 -5.64
C LEU A 56 -59.13 -2.12 -5.16
N LEU A 57 -57.85 -1.82 -4.91
CA LEU A 57 -56.90 -2.79 -4.38
C LEU A 57 -57.29 -3.25 -2.97
N TYR A 58 -57.79 -2.34 -2.14
CA TYR A 58 -58.29 -2.66 -0.80
C TYR A 58 -59.55 -3.55 -0.87
N GLN A 59 -60.53 -3.21 -1.71
CA GLN A 59 -61.72 -4.03 -1.94
C GLN A 59 -61.38 -5.45 -2.44
N GLN A 60 -60.36 -5.56 -3.29
CA GLN A 60 -59.83 -6.84 -3.76
C GLN A 60 -59.18 -7.63 -2.63
N LEU A 61 -58.42 -6.97 -1.75
CA LEU A 61 -57.75 -7.61 -0.61
C LEU A 61 -58.73 -8.20 0.40
N ILE A 62 -59.82 -7.48 0.71
CA ILE A 62 -60.84 -7.91 1.68
C ILE A 62 -61.92 -8.84 1.10
N ASN A 63 -61.83 -9.22 -0.18
CA ASN A 63 -62.83 -10.05 -0.89
C ASN A 63 -64.28 -9.56 -0.75
N GLN A 64 -64.52 -8.26 -0.96
CA GLN A 64 -65.85 -7.67 -0.82
C GLN A 64 -66.91 -8.43 -1.65
N PRO A 65 -68.09 -8.77 -1.08
CA PRO A 65 -69.12 -9.52 -1.80
C PRO A 65 -69.56 -8.83 -3.09
N LEU A 66 -69.91 -9.65 -4.08
CA LEU A 66 -70.34 -9.21 -5.42
C LEU A 66 -71.86 -9.38 -5.53
N ALA A 67 -72.56 -8.33 -5.94
CA ALA A 67 -73.99 -8.36 -6.18
C ALA A 67 -74.33 -9.21 -7.42
N VAL A 68 -74.40 -10.53 -7.26
CA VAL A 68 -74.86 -11.48 -8.28
C VAL A 68 -76.17 -12.09 -7.77
N PRO A 69 -77.27 -12.06 -8.55
CA PRO A 69 -78.52 -12.69 -8.13
C PRO A 69 -78.32 -14.19 -7.95
N GLU A 70 -78.76 -14.73 -6.81
CA GLU A 70 -78.60 -16.14 -6.46
C GLU A 70 -79.94 -16.87 -6.62
N PRO A 71 -79.95 -18.11 -7.15
CA PRO A 71 -81.13 -18.94 -7.01
C PRO A 71 -81.35 -19.26 -5.53
N PRO A 72 -82.61 -19.50 -5.09
CA PRO A 72 -82.89 -19.81 -3.69
C PRO A 72 -82.12 -21.03 -3.17
N ASP A 73 -81.78 -21.03 -1.88
CA ASP A 73 -81.00 -22.10 -1.21
C ASP A 73 -81.70 -23.45 -1.15
N SER A 74 -83.01 -23.48 -1.37
CA SER A 74 -83.82 -24.68 -1.58
C SER A 74 -85.08 -24.33 -2.37
N LEU A 75 -85.67 -25.33 -3.04
CA LEU A 75 -87.06 -25.21 -3.49
C LEU A 75 -87.94 -25.21 -2.24
N GLN A 76 -89.02 -24.42 -2.23
CA GLN A 76 -89.92 -24.34 -1.07
C GLN A 76 -90.45 -25.75 -0.72
N ALA A 77 -90.56 -26.06 0.57
CA ALA A 77 -90.96 -27.39 1.06
C ALA A 77 -92.20 -28.01 0.36
N PRO A 78 -93.28 -27.25 0.07
CA PRO A 78 -94.45 -27.79 -0.62
C PRO A 78 -94.17 -28.29 -2.04
N VAL A 79 -93.14 -27.76 -2.71
CA VAL A 79 -92.75 -28.15 -4.08
C VAL A 79 -91.98 -29.47 -4.07
N LEU A 80 -91.24 -29.75 -2.99
CA LEU A 80 -90.47 -30.98 -2.82
C LEU A 80 -91.36 -32.17 -2.41
N GLU A 81 -92.52 -31.89 -1.81
CA GLU A 81 -93.49 -32.86 -1.30
C GLU A 81 -94.63 -33.17 -2.30
N LEU A 82 -94.56 -32.68 -3.54
CA LEU A 82 -95.59 -32.94 -4.56
C LEU A 82 -95.69 -34.44 -4.91
N GLU A 83 -96.92 -34.90 -5.15
CA GLU A 83 -97.24 -36.29 -5.53
C GLU A 83 -96.35 -36.83 -6.66
N ASN A 84 -96.17 -38.16 -6.69
CA ASN A 84 -95.26 -38.86 -7.60
C ASN A 84 -95.43 -38.50 -9.09
N SER A 85 -96.63 -38.07 -9.51
CA SER A 85 -96.92 -37.60 -10.87
C SER A 85 -96.17 -36.32 -11.27
N PHE A 86 -95.68 -35.52 -10.30
CA PHE A 86 -94.96 -34.27 -10.51
C PHE A 86 -93.43 -34.36 -10.29
N GLN A 87 -92.91 -35.51 -9.85
CA GLN A 87 -91.49 -35.71 -9.53
C GLN A 87 -90.54 -35.38 -10.70
N ALA A 88 -90.95 -35.67 -11.94
CA ALA A 88 -90.18 -35.28 -13.12
C ALA A 88 -90.02 -33.75 -13.27
N ARG A 89 -91.03 -32.96 -12.88
CA ARG A 89 -90.96 -31.49 -12.87
C ARG A 89 -90.11 -30.98 -11.70
N VAL A 90 -90.18 -31.61 -10.54
CA VAL A 90 -89.32 -31.28 -9.38
C VAL A 90 -87.85 -31.50 -9.72
N GLN A 91 -87.52 -32.63 -10.36
CA GLN A 91 -86.16 -32.92 -10.83
C GLN A 91 -85.69 -31.90 -11.87
N ALA A 92 -86.53 -31.55 -12.84
CA ALA A 92 -86.22 -30.51 -13.83
C ALA A 92 -85.99 -29.13 -13.18
N LEU A 93 -86.71 -28.79 -12.10
CA LEU A 93 -86.49 -27.56 -11.33
C LEU A 93 -85.18 -27.59 -10.54
N LEU A 94 -84.80 -28.74 -9.95
CA LEU A 94 -83.51 -28.92 -9.28
C LEU A 94 -82.33 -28.85 -10.25
N GLU A 95 -82.46 -29.47 -11.43
CA GLU A 95 -81.49 -29.34 -12.52
C GLU A 95 -81.38 -27.90 -13.01
N ARG A 96 -82.51 -27.19 -13.15
CA ARG A 96 -82.50 -25.77 -13.53
C ARG A 96 -81.85 -24.90 -12.45
N ARG A 97 -82.11 -25.18 -11.17
CA ARG A 97 -81.50 -24.48 -10.03
C ARG A 97 -79.99 -24.70 -9.98
N THR A 98 -79.51 -25.93 -10.13
CA THR A 98 -78.07 -26.24 -10.14
C THR A 98 -77.38 -25.61 -11.34
N ALA A 99 -78.02 -25.60 -12.52
CA ALA A 99 -77.54 -24.86 -13.69
C ALA A 99 -77.44 -23.36 -13.42
N LEU A 100 -78.46 -22.74 -12.81
CA LEU A 100 -78.44 -21.32 -12.42
C LEU A 100 -77.40 -21.02 -11.33
N ALA A 101 -77.15 -21.95 -10.40
CA ALA A 101 -76.12 -21.79 -9.38
C ALA A 101 -74.71 -21.84 -10.00
N ALA A 102 -74.47 -22.76 -10.95
CA ALA A 102 -73.24 -22.82 -11.72
C ALA A 102 -73.03 -21.55 -12.58
N GLU A 103 -74.10 -21.02 -13.17
CA GLU A 103 -74.09 -19.75 -13.91
C GLU A 103 -73.79 -18.56 -12.98
N ALA A 104 -74.38 -18.51 -11.79
CA ALA A 104 -74.08 -17.49 -10.79
C ALA A 104 -72.61 -17.54 -10.33
N ASP A 105 -72.05 -18.74 -10.15
CA ASP A 105 -70.63 -18.93 -9.83
C ASP A 105 -69.70 -18.47 -10.95
N LEU A 106 -70.05 -18.78 -12.20
CA LEU A 106 -69.32 -18.29 -13.37
C LEU A 106 -69.35 -16.76 -13.42
N LEU A 107 -70.53 -16.14 -13.24
CA LEU A 107 -70.68 -14.69 -13.19
C LEU A 107 -69.90 -14.05 -12.03
N ARG A 108 -69.84 -14.69 -10.85
CA ARG A 108 -68.98 -14.24 -9.74
C ARG A 108 -67.51 -14.28 -10.13
N LYS A 109 -67.03 -15.37 -10.76
CA LYS A 109 -65.65 -15.47 -11.26
C LYS A 109 -65.35 -14.38 -12.28
N GLU A 110 -66.23 -14.16 -13.25
CA GLU A 110 -66.06 -13.13 -14.26
C GLU A 110 -66.07 -11.71 -13.69
N ARG A 111 -66.95 -11.41 -12.71
CA ARG A 111 -66.95 -10.11 -12.03
C ARG A 111 -65.73 -9.90 -11.16
N ARG A 112 -65.20 -10.95 -10.52
CA ARG A 112 -63.91 -10.88 -9.79
C ARG A 112 -62.76 -10.58 -10.74
N ALA A 113 -62.74 -11.23 -11.91
CA ALA A 113 -61.76 -10.95 -12.95
C ALA A 113 -61.86 -9.48 -13.42
N LEU A 114 -63.07 -9.00 -13.72
CA LEU A 114 -63.28 -7.61 -14.13
C LEU A 114 -62.80 -6.59 -13.08
N ARG A 115 -63.07 -6.82 -11.79
CA ARG A 115 -62.57 -5.96 -10.71
C ARG A 115 -61.04 -5.99 -10.60
N ALA A 116 -60.43 -7.16 -10.78
CA ALA A 116 -58.97 -7.29 -10.78
C ALA A 116 -58.35 -6.54 -11.97
N ASP A 117 -58.98 -6.61 -13.15
CA ASP A 117 -58.56 -5.86 -14.33
C ASP A 117 -58.69 -4.34 -14.08
N GLN A 118 -59.80 -3.89 -13.49
CA GLN A 118 -59.99 -2.48 -13.09
C GLN A 118 -58.91 -2.02 -12.11
N ALA A 119 -58.62 -2.80 -11.06
CA ALA A 119 -57.59 -2.46 -10.09
C ALA A 119 -56.18 -2.43 -10.71
N ALA A 120 -55.90 -3.32 -11.66
CA ALA A 120 -54.63 -3.37 -12.38
C ALA A 120 -54.43 -2.15 -13.29
N GLU A 121 -55.46 -1.76 -14.04
CA GLU A 121 -55.42 -0.59 -14.94
C GLU A 121 -55.28 0.72 -14.15
N TRP A 122 -56.05 0.92 -13.09
CA TRP A 122 -55.93 2.11 -12.24
C TRP A 122 -54.57 2.21 -11.54
N ARG A 123 -54.01 1.07 -11.09
CA ARG A 123 -52.64 1.01 -10.58
C ARG A 123 -51.62 1.42 -11.65
N ALA A 124 -51.75 0.90 -12.87
CA ALA A 124 -50.84 1.22 -13.97
C ALA A 124 -50.92 2.69 -14.38
N HIS A 125 -52.13 3.26 -14.33
CA HIS A 125 -52.38 4.68 -14.57
C HIS A 125 -51.74 5.55 -13.49
N ALA A 126 -52.01 5.29 -12.20
CA ALA A 126 -51.43 6.02 -11.07
C ALA A 126 -49.89 5.97 -11.06
N LEU A 127 -49.28 4.78 -11.22
CA LEU A 127 -47.82 4.65 -11.32
C LEU A 127 -47.25 5.33 -12.57
N GLY A 128 -48.04 5.43 -13.64
CA GLY A 128 -47.71 6.18 -14.85
C GLY A 128 -47.61 7.68 -14.61
N LEU A 129 -48.60 8.22 -13.91
CA LEU A 129 -48.66 9.64 -13.50
C LEU A 129 -47.58 9.97 -12.47
N ALA A 130 -47.29 9.09 -11.50
CA ALA A 130 -46.20 9.27 -10.54
C ALA A 130 -44.83 9.39 -11.24
N ARG A 131 -44.56 8.56 -12.27
CA ARG A 131 -43.33 8.69 -13.09
C ARG A 131 -43.28 9.98 -13.90
N LEU A 132 -44.43 10.52 -14.30
CA LEU A 132 -44.51 11.81 -14.98
C LEU A 132 -44.25 12.96 -14.01
N ARG A 133 -44.82 12.88 -12.81
CA ARG A 133 -44.56 13.79 -11.69
C ARG A 133 -43.08 13.85 -11.36
N ASP A 134 -42.39 12.71 -11.21
CA ASP A 134 -40.95 12.69 -10.92
C ASP A 134 -40.11 13.35 -12.02
N ARG A 135 -40.51 13.18 -13.29
CA ARG A 135 -39.85 13.86 -14.42
C ARG A 135 -40.14 15.36 -14.42
N ALA A 136 -41.35 15.76 -14.04
CA ALA A 136 -41.76 17.15 -13.91
C ALA A 136 -41.02 17.87 -12.77
N LEU A 137 -40.87 17.22 -11.59
CA LEU A 137 -40.13 17.74 -10.43
C LEU A 137 -38.68 18.13 -10.76
N ARG A 138 -38.05 17.48 -11.74
CA ARG A 138 -36.68 17.83 -12.19
C ARG A 138 -36.63 19.09 -13.06
N ARG A 139 -37.78 19.60 -13.50
CA ARG A 139 -37.92 20.71 -14.48
C ARG A 139 -38.66 21.94 -13.93
N ILE A 140 -39.22 21.87 -12.72
CA ILE A 140 -39.96 22.98 -12.08
C ILE A 140 -39.10 24.22 -11.86
N SER A 141 -39.76 25.37 -11.70
CA SER A 141 -39.07 26.63 -11.39
C SER A 141 -38.40 26.62 -10.00
N PRO A 142 -37.34 27.42 -9.76
CA PRO A 142 -36.72 27.51 -8.43
C PRO A 142 -37.66 28.00 -7.33
N ALA A 143 -38.66 28.81 -7.69
CA ALA A 143 -39.69 29.27 -6.75
C ALA A 143 -40.55 28.10 -6.28
N LEU A 144 -41.12 27.33 -7.23
CA LEU A 144 -41.91 26.15 -6.92
C LEU A 144 -41.05 25.05 -6.26
N ALA A 145 -39.77 24.91 -6.64
CA ALA A 145 -38.84 23.98 -5.98
C ALA A 145 -38.60 24.37 -4.52
N SER A 146 -38.40 25.64 -4.21
CA SER A 146 -38.23 26.10 -2.81
C SER A 146 -39.49 25.90 -1.97
N GLU A 147 -40.65 25.93 -2.62
CA GLU A 147 -41.94 25.65 -2.00
C GLU A 147 -42.12 24.14 -1.76
N ILE A 148 -41.90 23.29 -2.76
CA ILE A 148 -42.10 21.83 -2.65
C ILE A 148 -41.02 21.17 -1.76
N TYR A 149 -39.76 21.60 -1.85
CA TYR A 149 -38.67 21.07 -1.03
C TYR A 149 -38.51 21.78 0.32
N GLY A 150 -39.35 22.78 0.61
CA GLY A 150 -39.39 23.47 1.89
C GLY A 150 -40.04 22.64 3.00
N LEU A 151 -39.98 23.12 4.25
CA LEU A 151 -40.73 22.53 5.38
C LEU A 151 -42.06 23.27 5.55
N ASN A 152 -42.96 23.18 4.58
CA ASN A 152 -44.25 23.89 4.53
C ASN A 152 -45.42 22.94 4.23
N ARG A 153 -46.63 23.47 4.01
CA ARG A 153 -47.82 22.64 3.75
C ARG A 153 -47.79 21.94 2.39
N SER A 154 -47.14 22.53 1.39
CA SER A 154 -47.02 21.96 0.05
C SER A 154 -46.07 20.75 0.04
N SER A 155 -45.00 20.77 0.85
CA SER A 155 -44.16 19.58 1.00
C SER A 155 -44.86 18.43 1.73
N LEU A 156 -45.75 18.73 2.70
CA LEU A 156 -46.59 17.71 3.33
C LEU A 156 -47.55 17.04 2.33
N ALA A 157 -48.13 17.80 1.39
CA ALA A 157 -48.97 17.25 0.33
C ALA A 157 -48.15 16.32 -0.59
N GLU A 158 -46.93 16.71 -0.95
CA GLU A 158 -46.06 15.88 -1.79
C GLU A 158 -45.60 14.60 -1.06
N VAL A 159 -45.29 14.69 0.24
CA VAL A 159 -45.01 13.52 1.08
C VAL A 159 -46.22 12.59 1.19
N GLN A 160 -47.44 13.13 1.23
CA GLN A 160 -48.68 12.34 1.23
C GLN A 160 -48.86 11.60 -0.10
N ALA A 161 -48.60 12.26 -1.24
CA ALA A 161 -48.64 11.63 -2.57
C ALA A 161 -47.61 10.48 -2.69
N GLU A 162 -46.35 10.70 -2.27
CA GLU A 162 -45.35 9.61 -2.20
C GLU A 162 -45.78 8.47 -1.25
N GLY A 163 -46.46 8.81 -0.14
CA GLY A 163 -47.05 7.84 0.78
C GLY A 163 -48.19 7.02 0.18
N ALA A 164 -49.04 7.63 -0.65
CA ALA A 164 -50.10 6.97 -1.39
C ALA A 164 -49.55 6.04 -2.47
N GLU A 165 -48.49 6.43 -3.18
CA GLU A 165 -47.76 5.54 -4.09
C GLU A 165 -47.25 4.29 -3.35
N LEU A 166 -46.66 4.46 -2.17
CA LEU A 166 -46.22 3.34 -1.33
C LEU A 166 -47.40 2.45 -0.92
N ALA A 167 -48.55 3.03 -0.57
CA ALA A 167 -49.75 2.29 -0.22
C ALA A 167 -50.26 1.44 -1.40
N ILE A 168 -50.26 1.97 -2.63
CA ILE A 168 -50.63 1.23 -3.85
C ILE A 168 -49.66 0.07 -4.10
N ARG A 169 -48.35 0.34 -3.98
CA ARG A 169 -47.31 -0.70 -4.13
C ARG A 169 -47.49 -1.79 -3.08
N GLY A 170 -47.71 -1.41 -1.81
CA GLY A 170 -47.90 -2.30 -0.66
C GLY A 170 -49.18 -3.13 -0.72
N LEU A 171 -50.34 -2.52 -1.01
CA LEU A 171 -51.63 -3.22 -1.11
C LEU A 171 -51.63 -4.25 -2.23
N HIS A 172 -51.08 -3.90 -3.40
CA HIS A 172 -50.92 -4.86 -4.49
C HIS A 172 -49.96 -5.99 -4.11
N TYR A 173 -48.85 -5.67 -3.44
CA TYR A 173 -47.91 -6.68 -2.96
C TYR A 173 -48.58 -7.66 -1.99
N LEU A 174 -49.34 -7.16 -1.01
CA LEU A 174 -50.11 -7.98 -0.06
C LEU A 174 -51.17 -8.83 -0.76
N GLY A 175 -51.89 -8.25 -1.74
CA GLY A 175 -52.86 -8.97 -2.57
C GLY A 175 -52.19 -10.10 -3.38
N ARG A 176 -51.04 -9.82 -4.01
CA ARG A 176 -50.27 -10.80 -4.78
C ARG A 176 -49.71 -11.90 -3.88
N ARG A 177 -49.13 -11.55 -2.73
CA ARG A 177 -48.52 -12.49 -1.78
C ARG A 177 -49.56 -13.38 -1.13
N SER A 178 -50.72 -12.85 -0.74
CA SER A 178 -51.83 -13.67 -0.24
C SER A 178 -52.37 -14.63 -1.31
N ALA A 179 -52.47 -14.19 -2.57
CA ALA A 179 -52.83 -15.06 -3.69
C ALA A 179 -51.75 -16.11 -3.99
N GLN A 180 -50.48 -15.75 -3.93
CA GLN A 180 -49.34 -16.68 -4.08
C GLN A 180 -49.31 -17.71 -2.97
N LEU A 181 -49.51 -17.33 -1.70
CA LEU A 181 -49.59 -18.27 -0.58
C LEU A 181 -50.76 -19.25 -0.73
N LYS A 182 -51.92 -18.77 -1.20
CA LYS A 182 -53.09 -19.62 -1.50
C LYS A 182 -52.86 -20.56 -2.70
N ARG A 183 -52.03 -20.17 -3.68
CA ARG A 183 -51.63 -21.05 -4.79
C ARG A 183 -50.50 -22.01 -4.39
N ALA A 184 -49.56 -21.55 -3.56
CA ALA A 184 -48.41 -22.31 -3.09
C ALA A 184 -48.84 -23.47 -2.20
N SER A 185 -49.84 -23.27 -1.33
CA SER A 185 -50.47 -24.37 -0.57
C SER A 185 -51.12 -25.43 -1.49
N GLY A 186 -51.58 -25.04 -2.68
CA GLY A 186 -52.06 -25.96 -3.72
C GLY A 186 -50.94 -26.62 -4.54
N SER A 187 -49.87 -25.89 -4.87
CA SER A 187 -48.77 -26.36 -5.71
C SER A 187 -47.73 -27.21 -4.97
N LEU A 188 -47.64 -27.07 -3.63
CA LEU A 188 -46.86 -27.95 -2.75
C LEU A 188 -47.32 -29.43 -2.81
N ARG A 189 -48.43 -29.73 -3.49
CA ARG A 189 -48.88 -31.09 -3.79
C ARG A 189 -48.16 -31.75 -4.99
N THR A 190 -47.29 -31.04 -5.71
CA THR A 190 -46.58 -31.58 -6.88
C THR A 190 -45.10 -31.86 -6.58
N LEU A 191 -44.68 -33.13 -6.72
CA LEU A 191 -43.31 -33.60 -6.45
C LEU A 191 -42.22 -32.82 -7.20
N ARG A 192 -42.51 -32.36 -8.42
CA ARG A 192 -41.56 -31.64 -9.29
C ARG A 192 -41.18 -30.25 -8.75
N ALA A 193 -42.13 -29.55 -8.12
CA ALA A 193 -41.88 -28.23 -7.52
C ALA A 193 -41.05 -28.35 -6.23
N ILE A 194 -41.26 -29.42 -5.47
CA ILE A 194 -40.44 -29.74 -4.28
C ILE A 194 -39.00 -30.05 -4.70
N ALA A 195 -38.82 -30.82 -5.78
CA ALA A 195 -37.49 -31.21 -6.28
C ALA A 195 -36.67 -30.00 -6.78
N SER A 196 -37.25 -29.06 -7.53
CA SER A 196 -36.52 -27.88 -8.03
C SER A 196 -36.14 -26.90 -6.92
N LEU A 197 -37.01 -26.76 -5.90
CA LEU A 197 -36.71 -25.99 -4.69
C LEU A 197 -35.59 -26.64 -3.87
N ALA A 198 -35.56 -27.98 -3.78
CA ALA A 198 -34.53 -28.71 -3.06
C ALA A 198 -33.15 -28.54 -3.72
N VAL A 199 -33.04 -28.64 -5.04
CA VAL A 199 -31.77 -28.46 -5.77
C VAL A 199 -31.21 -27.04 -5.59
N SER A 200 -32.06 -26.02 -5.78
CA SER A 200 -31.64 -24.62 -5.60
C SER A 200 -31.24 -24.31 -4.16
N SER A 201 -31.88 -24.96 -3.18
CA SER A 201 -31.53 -24.83 -1.76
C SER A 201 -30.18 -25.48 -1.42
N ILE A 202 -29.83 -26.59 -2.07
CA ILE A 202 -28.53 -27.26 -1.88
C ILE A 202 -27.39 -26.39 -2.41
N GLU A 203 -27.54 -25.80 -3.60
CA GLU A 203 -26.54 -24.90 -4.19
C GLU A 203 -26.30 -23.67 -3.29
N LEU A 204 -27.38 -23.07 -2.78
CA LEU A 204 -27.30 -21.95 -1.85
C LEU A 204 -26.61 -22.34 -0.53
N LEU A 205 -26.92 -23.53 0.02
CA LEU A 205 -26.29 -24.03 1.24
C LEU A 205 -24.79 -24.30 1.04
N LEU A 206 -24.39 -24.85 -0.11
CA LEU A 206 -22.97 -25.04 -0.46
C LEU A 206 -22.24 -23.70 -0.59
N PHE A 207 -22.87 -22.70 -1.24
CA PHE A 207 -22.31 -21.36 -1.34
C PHE A 207 -22.15 -20.69 0.03
N VAL A 208 -23.18 -20.76 0.89
CA VAL A 208 -23.10 -20.25 2.26
C VAL A 208 -22.02 -20.98 3.06
N GLY A 209 -21.89 -22.29 2.89
CA GLY A 209 -20.82 -23.11 3.48
C GLY A 209 -19.43 -22.67 3.03
N LEU A 210 -19.24 -22.38 1.74
CA LEU A 210 -17.98 -21.89 1.17
C LEU A 210 -17.63 -20.49 1.72
N VAL A 211 -18.60 -19.58 1.77
CA VAL A 211 -18.43 -18.24 2.34
C VAL A 211 -18.05 -18.32 3.82
N TRP A 212 -18.72 -19.19 4.58
CA TRP A 212 -18.39 -19.44 5.99
C TRP A 212 -16.98 -20.02 6.18
N TRP A 213 -16.59 -20.98 5.33
CA TRP A 213 -15.25 -21.54 5.30
C TRP A 213 -14.19 -20.48 4.99
N ALA A 214 -14.43 -19.65 3.98
CA ALA A 214 -13.53 -18.55 3.58
C ALA A 214 -13.34 -17.53 4.71
N MET A 215 -14.43 -17.13 5.39
CA MET A 215 -14.35 -16.24 6.56
C MET A 215 -13.52 -16.84 7.69
N ARG A 216 -13.66 -18.14 7.97
CA ARG A 216 -12.92 -18.83 9.04
C ARG A 216 -11.43 -18.98 8.71
N ARG A 217 -11.08 -19.17 7.44
CA ARG A 217 -9.69 -19.37 6.98
C ARG A 217 -8.95 -18.09 6.57
N TRP A 218 -9.65 -16.96 6.43
CA TRP A 218 -9.08 -15.67 5.99
C TRP A 218 -7.78 -15.28 6.71
N LYS A 219 -7.75 -15.32 8.05
CA LYS A 219 -6.55 -14.97 8.82
C LYS A 219 -5.36 -15.89 8.55
N GLY A 220 -5.61 -17.18 8.30
CA GLY A 220 -4.56 -18.15 7.96
C GLY A 220 -4.00 -17.89 6.56
N TRP A 221 -4.89 -17.67 5.59
CA TRP A 221 -4.53 -17.38 4.21
C TRP A 221 -3.75 -16.08 4.07
N MET A 222 -4.22 -14.98 4.68
CA MET A 222 -3.54 -13.69 4.65
C MET A 222 -2.15 -13.73 5.28
N ARG A 223 -1.93 -14.52 6.34
CA ARG A 223 -0.58 -14.73 6.89
C ARG A 223 0.36 -15.38 5.89
N GLY A 224 -0.13 -16.34 5.11
CA GLY A 224 0.63 -16.96 4.01
C GLY A 224 0.91 -16.00 2.86
N VAL A 225 -0.03 -15.12 2.51
CA VAL A 225 0.16 -14.09 1.49
C VAL A 225 1.20 -13.06 1.93
N VAL A 226 1.16 -12.60 3.18
CA VAL A 226 2.14 -11.66 3.73
C VAL A 226 3.54 -12.29 3.74
N SER A 227 3.68 -13.56 4.12
CA SER A 227 4.97 -14.25 4.13
C SER A 227 5.48 -14.62 2.72
N ALA A 228 4.58 -14.78 1.74
CA ALA A 228 4.97 -14.90 0.33
C ALA A 228 5.43 -13.55 -0.23
N MET A 229 4.70 -12.46 0.02
CA MET A 229 5.07 -11.14 -0.45
C MET A 229 6.38 -10.62 0.17
N SER A 230 6.66 -10.93 1.44
CA SER A 230 7.93 -10.59 2.07
C SER A 230 9.12 -11.28 1.42
N ARG A 231 8.92 -12.39 0.69
CA ARG A 231 9.97 -13.10 -0.05
C ARG A 231 10.27 -12.51 -1.42
N TYR A 232 9.34 -11.79 -2.04
CA TYR A 232 9.47 -11.32 -3.43
C TYR A 232 9.61 -9.81 -3.57
N VAL A 233 9.29 -9.02 -2.54
CA VAL A 233 9.22 -7.57 -2.67
C VAL A 233 10.27 -6.89 -1.78
N HIS A 234 11.40 -6.51 -2.37
CA HIS A 234 12.43 -5.63 -1.78
C HIS A 234 11.95 -4.17 -1.71
N LEU A 235 10.95 -3.92 -0.87
CA LEU A 235 10.52 -2.57 -0.54
C LEU A 235 11.44 -2.05 0.57
N GLY A 236 12.18 -0.96 0.35
CA GLY A 236 13.10 -0.36 1.34
C GLY A 236 12.44 0.07 2.67
N GLY A 237 12.09 1.35 2.86
CA GLY A 237 11.45 1.84 4.11
C GLY A 237 9.95 1.51 4.27
N TRP A 238 9.36 0.81 3.30
CA TRP A 238 7.93 0.51 3.17
C TRP A 238 7.40 -0.83 3.75
N PRO A 239 8.22 -1.86 4.13
CA PRO A 239 7.72 -3.13 4.68
C PRO A 239 6.84 -2.91 5.90
N LEU A 240 7.15 -1.87 6.65
CA LEU A 240 6.51 -1.53 7.90
C LEU A 240 5.15 -0.85 7.73
N ILE A 241 4.92 -0.16 6.61
CA ILE A 241 3.59 0.36 6.26
C ILE A 241 2.75 -0.79 5.69
N PHE A 242 3.37 -1.64 4.87
CA PHE A 242 2.71 -2.81 4.29
C PHE A 242 2.25 -3.82 5.35
N ALA A 243 3.11 -4.15 6.32
CA ALA A 243 2.74 -5.00 7.45
C ALA A 243 1.57 -4.42 8.28
N ARG A 244 1.56 -3.09 8.50
CA ARG A 244 0.46 -2.41 9.22
C ARG A 244 -0.87 -2.51 8.48
N VAL A 245 -0.83 -2.30 7.17
CA VAL A 245 -2.01 -2.41 6.30
C VAL A 245 -2.45 -3.88 6.24
N ALA A 246 -1.51 -4.82 6.16
CA ALA A 246 -1.79 -6.25 6.13
C ALA A 246 -2.46 -6.76 7.41
N ASP A 247 -2.00 -6.35 8.59
CA ASP A 247 -2.63 -6.72 9.87
C ASP A 247 -4.02 -6.10 10.03
N ALA A 248 -4.22 -4.86 9.58
CA ALA A 248 -5.54 -4.24 9.53
C ALA A 248 -6.47 -4.92 8.50
N LEU A 249 -5.92 -5.41 7.38
CA LEU A 249 -6.66 -6.19 6.38
C LEU A 249 -7.04 -7.59 6.90
N GLN A 250 -6.22 -8.19 7.76
CA GLN A 250 -6.55 -9.46 8.40
C GLN A 250 -7.79 -9.35 9.31
N THR A 251 -8.03 -8.20 9.94
CA THR A 251 -9.19 -8.00 10.82
C THR A 251 -10.47 -7.61 10.06
N CYS A 252 -10.35 -6.96 8.90
CA CYS A 252 -11.51 -6.53 8.09
C CYS A 252 -11.99 -7.55 7.04
N GLY A 253 -11.29 -8.66 6.84
CA GLY A 253 -11.66 -9.67 5.83
C GLY A 253 -13.08 -10.24 5.95
N PRO A 254 -13.50 -10.79 7.10
CA PRO A 254 -14.83 -11.42 7.22
C PRO A 254 -16.01 -10.53 6.81
N PRO A 255 -16.11 -9.25 7.24
CA PRO A 255 -17.17 -8.37 6.75
C PRO A 255 -17.06 -8.01 5.26
N LEU A 256 -15.85 -7.91 4.68
CA LEU A 256 -15.70 -7.69 3.23
C LEU A 256 -16.11 -8.92 2.42
N ILE A 257 -15.80 -10.13 2.91
CA ILE A 257 -16.27 -11.39 2.32
C ILE A 257 -17.80 -11.45 2.38
N LEU A 258 -18.41 -11.03 3.49
CA LEU A 258 -19.87 -10.99 3.61
C LEU A 258 -20.51 -10.00 2.61
N ALA A 259 -19.90 -8.83 2.40
CA ALA A 259 -20.36 -7.86 1.41
C ALA A 259 -20.21 -8.41 -0.04
N ALA A 260 -19.10 -9.08 -0.34
CA ALA A 260 -18.93 -9.74 -1.65
C ALA A 260 -19.92 -10.90 -1.83
N ALA A 261 -20.17 -11.68 -0.78
CA ALA A 261 -21.14 -12.77 -0.79
C ALA A 261 -22.57 -12.27 -0.97
N SER A 262 -22.95 -11.14 -0.36
CA SER A 262 -24.29 -10.57 -0.58
C SER A 262 -24.48 -10.14 -2.03
N VAL A 263 -23.45 -9.59 -2.69
CA VAL A 263 -23.50 -9.25 -4.13
C VAL A 263 -23.67 -10.51 -4.98
N ALA A 264 -22.89 -11.56 -4.69
CA ALA A 264 -22.97 -12.82 -5.43
C ALA A 264 -24.34 -13.51 -5.25
N VAL A 265 -24.89 -13.55 -4.04
CA VAL A 265 -26.24 -14.07 -3.77
C VAL A 265 -27.30 -13.24 -4.50
N TYR A 266 -27.17 -11.92 -4.49
CA TYR A 266 -28.10 -11.03 -5.19
C TYR A 266 -28.07 -11.24 -6.71
N GLN A 267 -26.89 -11.43 -7.30
CA GLN A 267 -26.73 -11.78 -8.71
C GLN A 267 -27.32 -13.15 -9.03
N PHE A 268 -27.06 -14.16 -8.18
CA PHE A 268 -27.59 -15.51 -8.33
C PHE A 268 -29.12 -15.57 -8.28
N LEU A 269 -29.74 -14.73 -7.43
CA LEU A 269 -31.19 -14.59 -7.33
C LEU A 269 -31.82 -13.75 -8.46
N GLY A 270 -31.04 -13.37 -9.48
CA GLY A 270 -31.50 -12.63 -10.65
C GLY A 270 -31.66 -11.14 -10.37
N ALA A 271 -30.55 -10.43 -10.16
CA ALA A 271 -30.45 -9.02 -9.72
C ALA A 271 -31.38 -8.00 -10.41
N THR A 272 -31.85 -8.26 -11.63
CA THR A 272 -32.76 -7.39 -12.39
C THR A 272 -34.23 -7.79 -12.27
N GLU A 273 -34.52 -9.03 -11.90
CA GLU A 273 -35.88 -9.61 -11.81
C GLU A 273 -36.27 -9.99 -10.38
N SER A 274 -35.35 -9.86 -9.42
CA SER A 274 -35.59 -10.22 -8.03
C SER A 274 -36.74 -9.40 -7.41
N PRO A 275 -37.61 -10.03 -6.60
CA PRO A 275 -38.57 -9.35 -5.73
C PRO A 275 -37.93 -8.22 -4.91
N ALA A 276 -38.70 -7.16 -4.65
CA ALA A 276 -38.25 -6.01 -3.89
C ALA A 276 -37.71 -6.39 -2.50
N GLU A 277 -38.23 -7.43 -1.85
CA GLU A 277 -37.70 -7.92 -0.57
C GLU A 277 -36.24 -8.38 -0.65
N ILE A 278 -35.86 -9.06 -1.75
CA ILE A 278 -34.50 -9.56 -1.93
C ILE A 278 -33.53 -8.40 -2.14
N ARG A 279 -33.95 -7.38 -2.88
CA ARG A 279 -33.18 -6.16 -3.07
C ARG A 279 -33.01 -5.38 -1.76
N VAL A 280 -34.09 -5.17 -1.00
CA VAL A 280 -34.03 -4.54 0.33
C VAL A 280 -33.13 -5.31 1.29
N GLY A 281 -33.25 -6.65 1.32
CA GLY A 281 -32.39 -7.50 2.13
C GLY A 281 -30.92 -7.42 1.72
N PHE A 282 -30.63 -7.38 0.42
CA PHE A 282 -29.28 -7.19 -0.11
C PHE A 282 -28.65 -5.88 0.38
N GLU A 283 -29.34 -4.74 0.23
CA GLU A 283 -28.76 -3.43 0.58
C GLU A 283 -28.47 -3.33 2.09
N ILE A 284 -29.37 -3.83 2.93
CA ILE A 284 -29.15 -3.87 4.38
C ILE A 284 -27.92 -4.71 4.70
N VAL A 285 -27.81 -5.92 4.15
CA VAL A 285 -26.67 -6.82 4.42
C VAL A 285 -25.37 -6.24 3.87
N PHE A 286 -25.39 -5.71 2.65
CA PHE A 286 -24.22 -5.15 1.97
C PHE A 286 -23.64 -3.96 2.74
N TRP A 287 -24.46 -2.95 3.03
CA TRP A 287 -23.99 -1.75 3.73
C TRP A 287 -23.59 -2.02 5.16
N THR A 288 -24.33 -2.87 5.89
CA THR A 288 -23.93 -3.24 7.26
C THR A 288 -22.61 -4.02 7.29
N ALA A 289 -22.37 -4.88 6.30
CA ALA A 289 -21.10 -5.59 6.14
C ALA A 289 -19.96 -4.62 5.81
N LEU A 290 -20.14 -3.73 4.85
CA LEU A 290 -19.14 -2.75 4.43
C LEU A 290 -18.72 -1.82 5.59
N LEU A 291 -19.69 -1.27 6.32
CA LEU A 291 -19.45 -0.37 7.46
C LEU A 291 -18.77 -1.09 8.62
N ARG A 292 -19.12 -2.36 8.89
CA ARG A 292 -18.42 -3.19 9.87
C ARG A 292 -16.97 -3.47 9.45
N GLY A 293 -16.72 -3.66 8.15
CA GLY A 293 -15.38 -3.84 7.61
C GLY A 293 -14.51 -2.61 7.82
N GLN A 294 -15.02 -1.43 7.47
CA GLN A 294 -14.36 -0.16 7.72
C GLN A 294 -14.04 0.04 9.21
N LEU A 295 -15.00 -0.24 10.10
CA LEU A 295 -14.80 -0.08 11.54
C LEU A 295 -13.70 -1.00 12.07
N ARG A 296 -13.69 -2.28 11.68
CA ARG A 296 -12.66 -3.24 12.11
C ARG A 296 -11.27 -2.91 11.59
N PHE A 297 -11.18 -2.39 10.37
CA PHE A 297 -9.92 -1.90 9.80
C PHE A 297 -9.33 -0.79 10.68
N LEU A 298 -10.16 0.18 11.07
CA LEU A 298 -9.73 1.32 11.87
C LEU A 298 -9.44 0.97 13.32
N GLU A 299 -10.19 0.02 13.89
CA GLU A 299 -9.86 -0.54 15.22
C GLU A 299 -8.50 -1.24 15.18
N GLY A 300 -8.23 -2.09 14.18
CA GLY A 300 -6.94 -2.77 14.01
C GLY A 300 -5.79 -1.80 13.76
N PHE A 301 -6.02 -0.75 12.96
CA PHE A 301 -5.03 0.30 12.76
C PHE A 301 -4.69 1.05 14.06
N ALA A 302 -5.70 1.41 14.86
CA ALA A 302 -5.50 2.08 16.14
C ALA A 302 -4.70 1.22 17.13
N ASP A 303 -5.01 -0.08 17.21
CA ASP A 303 -4.31 -1.03 18.10
C ASP A 303 -2.84 -1.21 17.72
N ASN A 304 -2.55 -1.32 16.43
CA ASN A 304 -1.18 -1.43 15.91
C ASN A 304 -0.34 -0.17 16.19
N VAL A 305 -0.96 1.02 16.12
CA VAL A 305 -0.27 2.28 16.44
C VAL A 305 0.08 2.37 17.93
N SER A 306 -0.79 1.90 18.83
CA SER A 306 -0.49 1.84 20.26
C SER A 306 0.59 0.81 20.60
N ALA A 307 0.51 -0.40 20.04
CA ALA A 307 1.43 -1.49 20.36
C ALA A 307 2.89 -1.16 20.03
N ARG A 308 3.17 -0.52 18.88
CA ARG A 308 4.54 -0.18 18.46
C ARG A 308 5.20 0.87 19.35
N ARG A 309 4.44 1.83 19.87
CA ARG A 309 5.01 2.84 20.79
C ARG A 309 5.27 2.24 22.16
N GLU A 310 4.48 1.25 22.55
CA GLU A 310 4.76 0.48 23.75
C GLU A 310 6.04 -0.35 23.60
N GLN A 311 6.23 -1.01 22.46
CA GLN A 311 7.45 -1.76 22.14
C GLN A 311 8.69 -0.87 22.04
N ALA A 312 8.62 0.25 21.30
CA ALA A 312 9.71 1.23 21.25
C ALA A 312 10.04 1.84 22.63
N ALA A 313 9.09 1.87 23.56
CA ALA A 313 9.32 2.28 24.94
C ALA A 313 9.85 1.15 25.85
N ARG A 314 9.76 -0.12 25.42
CA ARG A 314 10.42 -1.27 26.06
C ARG A 314 11.85 -1.41 25.55
N ASP A 315 12.06 -1.31 24.25
CA ASP A 315 13.38 -1.36 23.63
C ASP A 315 14.30 -0.26 24.19
N ARG A 316 13.78 0.97 24.36
CA ARG A 316 14.52 2.05 25.04
C ARG A 316 14.80 1.81 26.53
N ARG A 317 13.99 0.99 27.21
CA ARG A 317 14.24 0.60 28.61
C ARG A 317 15.31 -0.47 28.70
N GLU A 318 15.35 -1.39 27.74
CA GLU A 318 16.42 -2.39 27.63
C GLU A 318 17.73 -1.71 27.25
N GLU A 319 17.73 -0.80 26.28
CA GLU A 319 18.91 0.03 25.94
C GLU A 319 19.39 0.89 27.12
N ALA A 320 18.49 1.51 27.88
CA ALA A 320 18.84 2.29 29.07
C ALA A 320 19.23 1.43 30.29
N ALA A 321 18.91 0.14 30.31
CA ALA A 321 19.34 -0.79 31.35
C ALA A 321 20.71 -1.42 31.05
N LEU A 322 21.18 -1.32 29.80
CA LEU A 322 22.50 -1.77 29.34
C LEU A 322 23.58 -0.67 29.45
N ASP A 323 23.19 0.58 29.70
CA ASP A 323 24.09 1.73 29.78
C ASP A 323 24.10 2.34 31.20
N ASP A 324 24.98 1.83 32.06
CA ASP A 324 25.17 2.26 33.47
C ASP A 324 25.63 3.73 33.62
N SER A 325 25.89 4.44 32.51
CA SER A 325 26.39 5.81 32.50
C SER A 325 25.31 6.89 32.30
N VAL A 326 24.04 6.49 32.08
CA VAL A 326 22.94 7.45 31.86
C VAL A 326 22.20 7.72 33.17
N GLU A 327 22.62 8.78 33.85
CA GLU A 327 21.93 9.38 34.99
C GLU A 327 20.45 9.67 34.67
N SER A 328 19.59 8.74 35.11
CA SER A 328 18.18 8.79 35.57
C SER A 328 17.15 9.84 35.08
N ASN A 329 17.40 10.67 34.06
CA ASN A 329 16.47 11.75 33.68
C ASN A 329 15.62 11.50 32.43
N ASP A 330 15.79 10.36 31.73
CA ASP A 330 15.08 10.06 30.47
C ASP A 330 14.06 8.90 30.60
N ARG A 331 13.41 8.80 31.77
CA ARG A 331 12.21 7.97 31.93
C ARG A 331 11.06 8.66 31.21
N LEU A 332 10.58 8.10 30.09
CA LEU A 332 9.27 8.46 29.52
C LEU A 332 8.22 8.50 30.65
N PRO A 333 7.68 9.67 30.99
CA PRO A 333 6.89 9.82 32.21
C PRO A 333 5.53 9.11 32.07
N LYS A 334 5.02 8.53 33.17
CA LYS A 334 3.77 7.73 33.19
C LYS A 334 2.58 8.40 32.49
N HIS A 335 2.53 9.74 32.49
CA HIS A 335 1.47 10.53 31.86
C HIS A 335 1.38 10.31 30.34
N GLU A 336 2.50 10.12 29.62
CA GLU A 336 2.44 9.93 28.17
C GLU A 336 1.75 8.61 27.78
N ARG A 337 1.94 7.54 28.57
CA ARG A 337 1.31 6.23 28.32
C ARG A 337 -0.20 6.27 28.48
N GLU A 338 -0.67 6.96 29.52
CA GLU A 338 -2.10 7.15 29.78
C GLU A 338 -2.77 7.97 28.67
N ASP A 339 -2.09 9.00 28.16
CA ASP A 339 -2.58 9.84 27.07
C ASP A 339 -2.75 9.08 25.75
N TYR A 340 -1.86 8.12 25.43
CA TYR A 340 -1.99 7.30 24.21
C TYR A 340 -3.14 6.30 24.28
N ASN A 341 -3.27 5.58 25.40
CA ASN A 341 -4.37 4.64 25.60
C ASN A 341 -5.72 5.37 25.60
N ARG A 342 -5.75 6.60 26.13
CA ARG A 342 -6.90 7.49 26.04
C ARG A 342 -7.20 7.91 24.60
N ALA A 343 -6.18 8.28 23.82
CA ALA A 343 -6.32 8.63 22.40
C ALA A 343 -6.92 7.49 21.58
N ALA A 344 -6.40 6.27 21.73
CA ALA A 344 -6.89 5.09 21.01
C ALA A 344 -8.35 4.76 21.38
N LYS A 345 -8.72 4.84 22.66
CA LYS A 345 -10.11 4.67 23.11
C LYS A 345 -11.05 5.73 22.51
N LEU A 346 -10.63 7.00 22.53
CA LEU A 346 -11.40 8.10 21.95
C LEU A 346 -11.55 7.98 20.43
N PHE A 347 -10.51 7.51 19.74
CA PHE A 347 -10.55 7.22 18.30
C PHE A 347 -11.58 6.15 17.96
N LYS A 348 -11.53 5.00 18.65
CA LYS A 348 -12.53 3.92 18.45
C LYS A 348 -13.95 4.40 18.74
N ARG A 349 -14.15 5.16 19.82
CA ARG A 349 -15.47 5.70 20.18
C ARG A 349 -16.02 6.68 19.15
N SER A 350 -15.17 7.61 18.68
CA SER A 350 -15.54 8.61 17.67
C SER A 350 -15.93 7.96 16.35
N TRP A 351 -15.12 6.98 15.92
CA TRP A 351 -15.39 6.29 14.66
C TRP A 351 -16.63 5.38 14.73
N LYS A 352 -16.91 4.77 15.88
CA LYS A 352 -18.17 4.02 16.09
C LYS A 352 -19.38 4.92 15.88
N VAL A 353 -19.44 6.06 16.54
CA VAL A 353 -20.58 6.98 16.37
C VAL A 353 -20.72 7.46 14.93
N LEU A 354 -19.60 7.82 14.29
CA LEU A 354 -19.64 8.24 12.89
C LEU A 354 -20.10 7.12 11.95
N THR A 355 -19.63 5.89 12.16
CA THR A 355 -20.01 4.73 11.34
C THR A 355 -21.50 4.39 11.50
N TRP A 356 -22.02 4.43 12.73
CA TRP A 356 -23.43 4.20 12.99
C TRP A 356 -24.31 5.30 12.42
N PHE A 357 -23.88 6.56 12.54
CA PHE A 357 -24.55 7.71 11.95
C PHE A 357 -24.63 7.62 10.43
N VAL A 358 -23.50 7.41 9.76
CA VAL A 358 -23.44 7.25 8.29
C VAL A 358 -24.26 6.03 7.87
N GLY A 359 -24.14 4.92 8.59
CA GLY A 359 -24.88 3.70 8.28
C GLY A 359 -26.39 3.85 8.35
N LEU A 360 -26.89 4.51 9.41
CA LEU A 360 -28.32 4.76 9.56
C LEU A 360 -28.88 5.55 8.36
N PHE A 361 -28.22 6.65 7.99
CA PHE A 361 -28.72 7.51 6.91
C PHE A 361 -28.50 6.93 5.52
N VAL A 362 -27.34 6.32 5.23
CA VAL A 362 -27.09 5.68 3.92
C VAL A 362 -28.12 4.57 3.67
N ILE A 363 -28.30 3.67 4.64
CA ILE A 363 -29.27 2.57 4.51
C ILE A 363 -30.68 3.12 4.36
N THR A 364 -31.07 4.11 5.17
CA THR A 364 -32.42 4.66 5.11
C THR A 364 -32.69 5.41 3.81
N ILE A 365 -31.72 6.20 3.32
CA ILE A 365 -31.85 6.91 2.04
C ILE A 365 -31.99 5.93 0.88
N GLU A 366 -31.15 4.90 0.82
CA GLU A 366 -31.27 3.91 -0.25
C GLU A 366 -32.59 3.15 -0.19
N LEU A 367 -33.03 2.74 1.00
CA LEU A 367 -34.33 2.08 1.16
C LEU A 367 -35.50 2.95 0.70
N VAL A 368 -35.45 4.26 0.97
CA VAL A 368 -36.43 5.23 0.48
C VAL A 368 -36.35 5.36 -1.03
N GLN A 369 -35.15 5.52 -1.61
CA GLN A 369 -34.97 5.64 -3.06
C GLN A 369 -35.41 4.38 -3.82
N LEU A 370 -35.21 3.21 -3.24
CA LEU A 370 -35.69 1.95 -3.80
C LEU A 370 -37.21 1.82 -3.78
N SER A 371 -37.84 2.39 -2.75
CA SER A 371 -39.28 2.28 -2.54
C SER A 371 -40.08 3.33 -3.32
N MET A 372 -39.61 4.57 -3.32
CA MET A 372 -40.32 5.77 -3.78
C MET A 372 -39.59 6.53 -4.90
N GLY A 373 -38.34 6.21 -5.23
CA GLY A 373 -37.53 6.96 -6.19
C GLY A 373 -36.85 8.21 -5.58
N ASP A 374 -36.35 9.10 -6.45
CA ASP A 374 -35.68 10.36 -6.04
C ASP A 374 -36.71 11.46 -5.72
N GLY A 375 -37.56 11.21 -4.71
CA GLY A 375 -38.62 12.10 -4.28
C GLY A 375 -38.23 13.15 -3.23
N VAL A 376 -39.22 13.91 -2.77
CA VAL A 376 -39.11 14.91 -1.70
C VAL A 376 -38.71 14.27 -0.38
N VAL A 377 -39.18 13.05 -0.08
CA VAL A 377 -38.83 12.33 1.15
C VAL A 377 -37.32 12.04 1.21
N ALA A 378 -36.72 11.60 0.11
CA ALA A 378 -35.28 11.36 0.03
C ALA A 378 -34.48 12.66 0.21
N HIS A 379 -34.96 13.77 -0.38
CA HIS A 379 -34.34 15.09 -0.22
C HIS A 379 -34.36 15.57 1.25
N HIS A 380 -35.50 15.47 1.92
CA HIS A 380 -35.65 15.83 3.32
C HIS A 380 -34.77 14.97 4.22
N LEU A 381 -34.69 13.66 3.97
CA LEU A 381 -33.83 12.76 4.72
C LEU A 381 -32.34 13.15 4.61
N PHE A 382 -31.89 13.55 3.42
CA PHE A 382 -30.53 14.07 3.21
C PHE A 382 -30.30 15.42 3.92
N PHE A 383 -31.30 16.31 3.93
CA PHE A 383 -31.26 17.55 4.71
C PHE A 383 -31.13 17.28 6.21
N PHE A 384 -31.98 16.39 6.77
CA PHE A 384 -31.89 15.98 8.17
C PHE A 384 -30.57 15.31 8.51
N ALA A 385 -30.01 14.50 7.60
CA ALA A 385 -28.68 13.93 7.75
C ALA A 385 -27.61 15.02 7.91
N LYS A 386 -27.62 16.07 7.08
CA LYS A 386 -26.67 17.18 7.20
C LYS A 386 -26.84 17.95 8.51
N VAL A 387 -28.08 18.25 8.89
CA VAL A 387 -28.37 18.97 10.15
C VAL A 387 -27.92 18.16 11.36
N LEU A 388 -28.18 16.84 11.39
CA LEU A 388 -27.81 15.96 12.49
C LEU A 388 -26.30 15.61 12.51
N ALA A 389 -25.60 15.78 11.39
CA ALA A 389 -24.15 15.64 11.35
C ALA A 389 -23.42 16.71 12.19
N ILE A 390 -24.00 17.91 12.33
CA ILE A 390 -23.43 19.00 13.13
C ILE A 390 -23.32 18.63 14.62
N PRO A 391 -24.40 18.23 15.32
CA PRO A 391 -24.28 17.82 16.73
C PRO A 391 -23.40 16.57 16.90
N VAL A 392 -23.38 15.63 15.95
CA VAL A 392 -22.47 14.48 16.00
C VAL A 392 -21.00 14.91 15.92
N LEU A 393 -20.67 15.87 15.05
CA LEU A 393 -19.35 16.46 14.97
C LEU A 393 -18.98 17.21 16.26
N ILE A 394 -19.90 17.97 16.83
CA ILE A 394 -19.68 18.68 18.10
C ILE A 394 -19.42 17.70 19.25
N ILE A 395 -20.21 16.62 19.36
CA ILE A 395 -20.05 15.59 20.39
C ILE A 395 -18.70 14.88 20.24
N THR A 396 -18.32 14.51 19.03
CA THR A 396 -17.03 13.85 18.78
C THR A 396 -15.87 14.78 19.13
N VAL A 397 -15.88 16.04 18.68
CA VAL A 397 -14.84 17.02 19.05
C VAL A 397 -14.81 17.29 20.56
N HIS A 398 -15.97 17.31 21.23
CA HIS A 398 -16.05 17.45 22.67
C HIS A 398 -15.28 16.35 23.41
N TRP A 399 -15.30 15.12 22.92
CA TRP A 399 -14.50 14.03 23.51
C TRP A 399 -12.99 14.24 23.38
N TRP A 400 -12.54 14.89 22.31
CA TRP A 400 -11.14 15.19 22.06
C TRP A 400 -10.66 16.52 22.67
N ARG A 401 -11.57 17.35 23.21
CA ARG A 401 -11.26 18.73 23.66
C ARG A 401 -10.05 18.79 24.59
N ALA A 402 -9.98 17.91 25.59
CA ALA A 402 -8.91 17.92 26.58
C ALA A 402 -7.55 17.64 25.93
N MET A 403 -7.50 16.66 25.02
CA MET A 403 -6.28 16.30 24.28
C MET A 403 -5.87 17.38 23.27
N ILE A 404 -6.83 18.01 22.60
CA ILE A 404 -6.54 19.09 21.65
C ILE A 404 -5.94 20.27 22.41
N VAL A 405 -6.50 20.66 23.55
CA VAL A 405 -6.03 21.77 24.38
C VAL A 405 -4.64 21.49 24.96
N THR A 406 -4.39 20.30 25.51
CA THR A 406 -3.06 19.93 26.03
C THR A 406 -2.02 19.87 24.92
N ALA A 407 -2.35 19.29 23.77
CA ALA A 407 -1.44 19.21 22.62
C ALA A 407 -1.15 20.58 22.00
N TYR A 408 -2.10 21.52 22.07
CA TYR A 408 -1.91 22.91 21.63
C TYR A 408 -0.97 23.65 22.58
N ALA A 409 -1.19 23.54 23.90
CA ALA A 409 -0.39 24.19 24.94
C ALA A 409 1.09 23.76 24.93
N HIS A 410 1.37 22.50 24.59
CA HIS A 410 2.73 21.97 24.59
C HIS A 410 3.55 22.31 23.33
N ARG A 411 2.89 22.77 22.26
CA ARG A 411 3.51 22.82 20.91
C ARG A 411 3.55 24.20 20.29
N ILE A 412 2.63 25.08 20.67
CA ILE A 412 2.52 26.41 20.11
C ILE A 412 2.91 27.39 21.19
N ASP A 413 3.92 28.22 20.88
CA ASP A 413 4.48 29.19 21.80
C ASP A 413 3.38 30.13 22.32
N ALA A 414 3.30 30.28 23.65
CA ALA A 414 2.20 30.96 24.34
C ALA A 414 2.10 32.47 24.02
N ARG A 415 3.06 33.02 23.27
CA ARG A 415 3.09 34.41 22.80
C ARG A 415 2.01 34.73 21.76
N SER A 416 1.43 33.72 21.10
CA SER A 416 0.29 33.90 20.18
C SER A 416 -1.01 34.21 20.93
N LYS A 417 -1.69 35.33 20.58
CA LYS A 417 -3.02 35.70 21.13
C LYS A 417 -4.07 34.59 20.96
N PHE A 418 -3.92 33.78 19.92
CA PHE A 418 -4.83 32.65 19.65
C PHE A 418 -4.51 31.44 20.55
N ALA A 419 -3.24 31.20 20.87
CA ALA A 419 -2.84 30.12 21.77
C ALA A 419 -3.33 30.35 23.21
N SER A 420 -3.21 31.58 23.71
CA SER A 420 -3.73 31.94 25.03
C SER A 420 -5.26 31.87 25.11
N PHE A 421 -5.97 32.20 24.02
CA PHE A 421 -7.42 32.04 23.92
C PHE A 421 -7.85 30.56 23.98
N VAL A 422 -7.18 29.67 23.22
CA VAL A 422 -7.49 28.23 23.22
C VAL A 422 -7.24 27.59 24.59
N ILE A 423 -6.15 27.96 25.26
CA ILE A 423 -5.81 27.43 26.60
C ILE A 423 -6.82 27.92 27.65
N LYS A 424 -7.23 29.20 27.59
CA LYS A 424 -8.15 29.82 28.57
C LYS A 424 -9.61 29.36 28.41
N HIS A 425 -10.05 29.13 27.18
CA HIS A 425 -11.46 28.82 26.88
C HIS A 425 -11.72 27.34 26.55
N GLY A 426 -10.69 26.53 26.34
CA GLY A 426 -10.80 25.14 25.94
C GLY A 426 -11.41 24.19 26.98
N SER A 427 -11.36 24.53 28.27
CA SER A 427 -11.94 23.74 29.36
C SER A 427 -13.42 24.06 29.65
N ARG A 428 -13.96 25.13 29.06
CA ARG A 428 -15.34 25.59 29.31
C ARG A 428 -16.38 24.71 28.60
N TRP A 429 -17.67 24.94 28.88
CA TRP A 429 -18.78 24.19 28.28
C TRP A 429 -18.83 24.32 26.75
N TYR A 430 -18.46 25.48 26.20
CA TYR A 430 -18.29 25.73 24.75
C TYR A 430 -16.90 25.34 24.21
N GLY A 431 -16.06 24.68 25.02
CA GLY A 431 -14.69 24.30 24.65
C GLY A 431 -14.59 23.38 23.43
N ALA A 432 -15.67 22.69 23.06
CA ALA A 432 -15.74 21.90 21.82
C ALA A 432 -15.63 22.77 20.56
N VAL A 433 -16.26 23.95 20.56
CA VAL A 433 -16.19 24.91 19.44
C VAL A 433 -14.78 25.48 19.33
N VAL A 434 -14.18 25.81 20.47
CA VAL A 434 -12.79 26.30 20.54
C VAL A 434 -11.81 25.23 20.03
N ALA A 435 -12.00 23.97 20.43
CA ALA A 435 -11.18 22.84 19.97
C ALA A 435 -11.36 22.57 18.47
N LEU A 436 -12.57 22.73 17.93
CA LEU A 436 -12.85 22.59 16.49
C LEU A 436 -12.03 23.60 15.67
N VAL A 437 -11.94 24.86 16.11
CA VAL A 437 -11.14 25.90 15.44
C VAL A 437 -9.64 25.69 15.63
N ALA A 438 -9.21 25.13 16.77
CA ALA A 438 -7.80 24.84 17.06
C ALA A 438 -7.24 23.62 16.28
N MET A 439 -8.12 22.67 15.92
CA MET A 439 -7.74 21.39 15.32
C MET A 439 -7.03 21.51 13.95
N PRO A 440 -7.48 22.34 12.99
CA PRO A 440 -6.78 22.56 11.72
C PRO A 440 -5.35 23.08 11.88
N VAL A 441 -5.12 24.00 12.82
CA VAL A 441 -3.78 24.55 13.09
C VAL A 441 -2.85 23.46 13.64
N LEU A 442 -3.36 22.60 14.51
CA LEU A 442 -2.62 21.47 15.05
C LEU A 442 -2.33 20.41 13.97
N LEU A 443 -3.27 20.17 13.06
CA LEU A 443 -3.05 19.29 11.90
C LEU A 443 -2.03 19.86 10.92
N ALA A 444 -2.04 21.16 10.63
CA ALA A 444 -1.07 21.81 9.74
C ALA A 444 0.36 21.74 10.30
N THR A 445 0.53 21.99 11.61
CA THR A 445 1.84 21.86 12.28
C THR A 445 2.33 20.41 12.35
N ARG A 446 1.42 19.44 12.50
CA ARG A 446 1.74 18.01 12.39
C ARG A 446 2.09 17.62 10.95
N GLY A 447 1.31 18.07 9.97
CA GLY A 447 1.48 17.77 8.56
C GLY A 447 2.82 18.26 8.03
N THR A 448 3.18 19.51 8.32
CA THR A 448 4.49 20.08 7.94
C THR A 448 5.66 19.32 8.54
N ARG A 449 5.55 18.82 9.77
CA ARG A 449 6.59 18.00 10.41
C ARG A 449 6.65 16.59 9.81
N LEU A 450 5.50 15.95 9.59
CA LEU A 450 5.44 14.59 9.05
C LEU A 450 5.92 14.54 7.59
N VAL A 451 5.58 15.57 6.81
CA VAL A 451 6.16 15.83 5.49
C VAL A 451 7.66 16.04 5.62
N ARG A 452 8.15 16.89 6.54
CA ARG A 452 9.60 17.10 6.74
C ARG A 452 10.34 15.82 7.14
N GLU A 453 9.75 14.98 7.99
CA GLU A 453 10.33 13.71 8.47
C GLU A 453 10.31 12.61 7.40
N HIS A 454 9.23 12.48 6.61
CA HIS A 454 9.14 11.48 5.54
C HIS A 454 9.89 11.92 4.27
N VAL A 455 9.87 13.20 3.94
CA VAL A 455 10.64 13.75 2.80
C VAL A 455 12.14 13.65 3.07
N ALA A 456 12.61 13.76 4.31
CA ALA A 456 14.01 13.50 4.69
C ALA A 456 14.40 12.00 4.73
N GLY A 457 13.42 11.09 4.70
CA GLY A 457 13.63 9.64 4.70
C GLY A 457 13.85 9.04 3.31
N LEU A 458 13.56 9.75 2.23
CA LEU A 458 13.79 9.29 0.87
C LEU A 458 15.25 9.60 0.47
N ASN A 459 16.01 8.55 0.11
CA ASN A 459 17.41 8.67 -0.32
C ASN A 459 17.60 9.74 -1.41
N THR A 460 16.62 9.92 -2.31
CA THR A 460 16.62 10.96 -3.35
C THR A 460 16.64 12.39 -2.79
N THR A 461 15.87 12.66 -1.74
CA THR A 461 15.87 13.99 -1.10
C THR A 461 17.19 14.25 -0.39
N ARG A 462 17.81 13.23 0.21
CA ARG A 462 19.15 13.37 0.84
C ARG A 462 20.21 13.77 -0.18
N ARG A 463 20.19 13.16 -1.38
CA ARG A 463 21.07 13.56 -2.49
C ARG A 463 20.83 15.02 -2.93
N ILE A 464 19.56 15.43 -3.04
CA ILE A 464 19.21 16.82 -3.37
C ILE A 464 19.66 17.79 -2.26
N LEU A 465 19.49 17.42 -0.98
CA LEU A 465 19.93 18.21 0.17
C LEU A 465 21.47 18.32 0.22
N ALA A 466 22.20 17.24 -0.04
CA ALA A 466 23.65 17.24 -0.13
C ALA A 466 24.16 18.13 -1.27
N PHE A 467 23.54 18.03 -2.45
CA PHE A 467 23.83 18.90 -3.59
C PHE A 467 23.54 20.38 -3.30
N LEU A 468 22.39 20.69 -2.69
CA LEU A 468 22.03 22.06 -2.31
C LEU A 468 22.94 22.60 -1.21
N PHE A 469 23.34 21.78 -0.24
CA PHE A 469 24.28 22.15 0.81
C PHE A 469 25.66 22.45 0.24
N ARG A 470 26.17 21.60 -0.68
CA ARG A 470 27.42 21.84 -1.41
C ARG A 470 27.37 23.17 -2.17
N ARG A 471 26.33 23.36 -3.00
CA ARG A 471 26.15 24.59 -3.79
C ARG A 471 25.98 25.84 -2.92
N GLN A 472 25.36 25.72 -1.75
CA GLN A 472 25.21 26.84 -0.80
C GLN A 472 26.55 27.24 -0.18
N ILE A 473 27.39 26.28 0.15
CA ILE A 473 28.71 26.53 0.76
C ILE A 473 29.71 27.01 -0.31
N GLU A 474 29.74 26.42 -1.51
CA GLU A 474 30.59 26.87 -2.63
C GLU A 474 30.33 28.35 -2.95
N ARG A 475 29.06 28.75 -3.04
CA ARG A 475 28.67 30.17 -3.22
C ARG A 475 29.09 31.09 -2.07
N HIS A 476 29.22 30.58 -0.85
CA HIS A 476 29.71 31.36 0.30
C HIS A 476 31.24 31.39 0.36
N ALA A 477 31.92 30.32 -0.08
CA ALA A 477 33.37 30.28 -0.22
C ALA A 477 33.85 31.27 -1.30
N GLU A 478 33.17 31.30 -2.46
CA GLU A 478 33.42 32.29 -3.53
C GLU A 478 33.23 33.73 -3.04
N LYS A 479 32.20 33.99 -2.23
CA LYS A 479 31.92 35.33 -1.67
C LYS A 479 32.83 35.75 -0.52
N SER A 480 33.45 34.80 0.19
CA SER A 480 34.28 35.10 1.37
C SER A 480 35.78 35.14 1.09
N GLY A 481 36.20 34.95 -0.17
CA GLY A 481 37.61 35.01 -0.58
C GLY A 481 38.50 33.94 0.04
N LYS A 482 37.95 32.99 0.82
CA LYS A 482 38.69 31.90 1.48
C LYS A 482 38.81 30.67 0.58
N SER A 483 39.25 30.89 -0.65
CA SER A 483 39.44 29.82 -1.63
C SER A 483 40.92 29.68 -1.99
N GLU A 484 41.79 29.56 -0.99
CA GLU A 484 43.10 28.95 -1.17
C GLU A 484 43.29 27.87 -0.11
N SER A 485 43.35 26.62 -0.59
CA SER A 485 43.71 25.46 0.19
C SER A 485 45.18 25.55 0.58
N ILE A 486 45.48 26.18 1.71
CA ILE A 486 46.76 25.95 2.38
C ILE A 486 46.74 24.47 2.77
N VAL A 487 47.56 23.68 2.07
CA VAL A 487 47.85 22.28 2.41
C VAL A 487 48.61 22.31 3.72
N VAL A 488 47.86 22.27 4.83
CA VAL A 488 48.46 22.01 6.14
C VAL A 488 48.67 20.50 6.20
N GLU A 489 49.92 20.06 6.28
CA GLU A 489 50.23 18.65 6.50
C GLU A 489 49.52 18.17 7.77
N LEU A 490 48.74 17.10 7.63
CA LEU A 490 48.03 16.51 8.75
C LEU A 490 49.03 15.76 9.64
N PRO A 491 48.88 15.78 10.98
CA PRO A 491 49.75 15.00 11.85
C PRO A 491 49.71 13.51 11.48
N ASP A 492 50.87 12.84 11.43
CA ASP A 492 50.96 11.42 11.03
C ASP A 492 50.03 10.52 11.87
N LYS A 493 49.98 10.76 13.18
CA LYS A 493 49.08 10.06 14.12
C LYS A 493 47.60 10.15 13.74
N LEU A 494 47.18 11.22 13.05
CA LEU A 494 45.81 11.35 12.56
C LEU A 494 45.61 10.55 11.27
N VAL A 495 46.59 10.54 10.36
CA VAL A 495 46.54 9.79 9.10
C VAL A 495 46.48 8.28 9.37
N GLU A 496 47.26 7.79 10.33
CA GLU A 496 47.29 6.39 10.76
C GLU A 496 45.92 5.86 11.23
N LEU A 497 45.06 6.73 11.79
CA LEU A 497 43.71 6.35 12.24
C LEU A 497 42.75 6.07 11.07
N PHE A 498 43.10 6.47 9.85
CA PHE A 498 42.28 6.36 8.65
C PHE A 498 43.04 5.62 7.54
N PRO A 499 43.34 4.32 7.73
CA PRO A 499 44.10 3.54 6.76
C PRO A 499 43.35 3.41 5.42
N HIS A 500 44.13 3.33 4.34
CA HIS A 500 43.64 3.03 2.99
C HIS A 500 43.56 1.52 2.73
N ASP A 501 44.27 0.73 3.55
CA ASP A 501 44.38 -0.72 3.44
C ASP A 501 43.33 -1.45 4.29
N SER A 502 43.32 -2.78 4.18
CA SER A 502 42.41 -3.65 4.93
C SER A 502 42.64 -3.54 6.43
N LEU A 503 41.57 -3.66 7.20
CA LEU A 503 41.63 -3.62 8.66
C LEU A 503 41.70 -5.04 9.22
N ALA A 504 42.43 -5.21 10.33
CA ALA A 504 42.29 -6.37 11.19
C ALA A 504 41.01 -6.26 12.02
N ALA A 505 40.40 -7.40 12.37
CA ALA A 505 39.15 -7.46 13.14
C ALA A 505 39.22 -6.65 14.45
N GLU A 506 40.34 -6.75 15.17
CA GLU A 506 40.57 -6.05 16.45
C GLU A 506 40.60 -4.52 16.33
N THR A 507 41.05 -4.01 15.18
CA THR A 507 41.25 -2.57 14.94
C THR A 507 40.06 -1.91 14.27
N ALA A 508 39.11 -2.71 13.79
CA ALA A 508 37.97 -2.22 13.04
C ALA A 508 36.91 -1.63 13.98
N PRO A 509 36.48 -0.36 13.76
CA PRO A 509 35.56 0.32 14.65
C PRO A 509 34.11 -0.19 14.55
N LEU A 510 33.80 -1.01 13.54
CA LEU A 510 32.49 -1.59 13.31
C LEU A 510 32.69 -2.95 12.60
N ARG A 511 31.99 -3.98 13.08
CA ARG A 511 31.85 -5.26 12.38
C ARG A 511 30.96 -5.08 11.13
N PRO A 512 31.41 -5.45 9.92
CA PRO A 512 30.59 -5.35 8.72
C PRO A 512 29.39 -6.31 8.78
N PRO A 513 28.17 -5.89 8.40
CA PRO A 513 26.98 -6.75 8.47
C PRO A 513 27.06 -7.97 7.52
N THR A 514 27.85 -7.87 6.44
CA THR A 514 28.08 -8.98 5.51
C THR A 514 28.84 -10.13 6.18
N VAL A 515 29.57 -9.90 7.27
CA VAL A 515 30.21 -10.99 8.04
C VAL A 515 29.15 -11.95 8.55
N ASP A 516 28.08 -11.44 9.15
CA ASP A 516 27.00 -12.27 9.71
C ASP A 516 26.26 -13.08 8.62
N GLU A 517 26.10 -12.48 7.43
CA GLU A 517 25.51 -13.17 6.26
C GLU A 517 26.41 -14.30 5.73
N VAL A 518 27.73 -14.08 5.68
CA VAL A 518 28.70 -15.10 5.28
C VAL A 518 28.75 -16.21 6.32
N GLU A 519 28.85 -15.85 7.60
CA GLU A 519 28.89 -16.78 8.75
C GLU A 519 27.65 -17.68 8.79
N THR A 520 26.46 -17.13 8.57
CA THR A 520 25.21 -17.91 8.50
C THR A 520 25.29 -19.00 7.44
N LYS A 521 25.89 -18.71 6.27
CA LYS A 521 26.03 -19.68 5.18
C LYS A 521 27.10 -20.72 5.45
N ILE A 522 28.20 -20.30 6.06
CA ILE A 522 29.26 -21.21 6.50
C ILE A 522 28.69 -22.19 7.53
N ASN A 523 27.98 -21.70 8.54
CA ASN A 523 27.38 -22.54 9.58
C ASN A 523 26.35 -23.52 9.00
N ALA A 524 25.50 -23.06 8.07
CA ALA A 524 24.55 -23.95 7.38
C ALA A 524 25.26 -25.06 6.58
N TRP A 525 26.41 -24.77 5.97
CA TRP A 525 27.22 -25.77 5.27
C TRP A 525 27.96 -26.71 6.24
N LEU A 526 28.44 -26.20 7.37
CA LEU A 526 29.06 -27.04 8.41
C LEU A 526 28.05 -28.06 8.98
N GLU A 527 26.78 -27.68 9.10
CA GLU A 527 25.68 -28.58 9.48
C GLU A 527 25.33 -29.58 8.36
N SER A 528 25.32 -29.14 7.10
CA SER A 528 25.02 -29.97 5.93
C SER A 528 25.95 -29.62 4.76
N PRO A 529 27.05 -30.40 4.56
CA PRO A 529 28.09 -30.08 3.58
C PRO A 529 27.64 -30.31 2.12
N VAL A 530 26.83 -29.39 1.60
CA VAL A 530 26.31 -29.40 0.24
C VAL A 530 26.51 -28.04 -0.40
N ASP A 531 27.11 -28.02 -1.60
CA ASP A 531 27.27 -26.81 -2.44
C ASP A 531 27.94 -25.62 -1.71
N GLY A 532 29.02 -25.85 -0.96
CA GLY A 532 29.76 -24.84 -0.21
C GLY A 532 30.55 -23.85 -1.08
N SER A 533 29.87 -22.92 -1.74
CA SER A 533 30.55 -21.84 -2.49
C SER A 533 29.83 -20.49 -2.41
N ALA A 534 30.62 -19.43 -2.25
CA ALA A 534 30.15 -18.05 -2.17
C ALA A 534 31.08 -17.09 -2.95
N ALA A 535 30.51 -16.23 -3.78
CA ALA A 535 31.21 -15.08 -4.33
C ALA A 535 30.96 -13.85 -3.45
N LEU A 536 32.01 -13.22 -2.93
CA LEU A 536 31.98 -11.96 -2.19
C LEU A 536 32.30 -10.81 -3.15
N VAL A 537 31.28 -10.06 -3.56
CA VAL A 537 31.38 -9.09 -4.65
C VAL A 537 31.29 -7.66 -4.13
N GLY A 538 32.25 -6.81 -4.49
CA GLY A 538 32.19 -5.39 -4.18
C GLY A 538 33.31 -4.59 -4.83
N GLY A 539 33.06 -3.31 -5.11
CA GLY A 539 34.06 -2.42 -5.71
C GLY A 539 35.34 -2.26 -4.87
N ALA A 540 36.40 -1.74 -5.49
CA ALA A 540 37.67 -1.46 -4.82
C ALA A 540 37.47 -0.59 -3.56
N GLY A 541 38.01 -1.04 -2.41
CA GLY A 541 37.92 -0.32 -1.14
C GLY A 541 36.62 -0.50 -0.34
N MET A 542 35.70 -1.38 -0.78
CA MET A 542 34.45 -1.69 -0.05
C MET A 542 34.62 -2.56 1.20
N GLY A 543 35.80 -3.15 1.41
CA GLY A 543 36.11 -3.94 2.60
C GLY A 543 36.07 -5.47 2.41
N LYS A 544 36.25 -5.98 1.19
CA LYS A 544 36.33 -7.43 0.88
C LYS A 544 37.35 -8.15 1.78
N THR A 545 38.62 -7.75 1.69
CA THR A 545 39.72 -8.28 2.49
C THR A 545 39.47 -8.11 3.99
N THR A 546 38.90 -6.98 4.41
CA THR A 546 38.53 -6.76 5.82
C THR A 546 37.51 -7.81 6.30
N ILE A 547 36.49 -8.14 5.49
CA ILE A 547 35.52 -9.19 5.81
C ILE A 547 36.20 -10.56 5.93
N LEU A 548 37.13 -10.89 5.02
CA LEU A 548 37.90 -12.14 5.11
C LEU A 548 38.74 -12.20 6.40
N ASN A 549 39.37 -11.10 6.80
CA ASN A 549 40.10 -11.01 8.07
C ASN A 549 39.18 -11.20 9.29
N PHE A 550 37.95 -10.68 9.24
CA PHE A 550 36.96 -10.91 10.30
C PHE A 550 36.59 -12.39 10.40
N LEU A 551 36.30 -13.03 9.27
CA LEU A 551 35.97 -14.46 9.23
C LEU A 551 37.12 -15.32 9.76
N SER A 552 38.36 -15.00 9.40
CA SER A 552 39.54 -15.70 9.89
C SER A 552 39.80 -15.51 11.39
N ALA A 553 39.33 -14.42 11.99
CA ALA A 553 39.57 -14.12 13.40
C ALA A 553 38.44 -14.61 14.32
N GLU A 554 37.21 -14.65 13.82
CA GLU A 554 36.01 -14.91 14.64
C GLU A 554 35.46 -16.34 14.50
N LEU A 555 35.76 -17.04 13.40
CA LEU A 555 35.31 -18.42 13.21
C LEU A 555 36.20 -19.40 13.95
N GLU A 556 35.58 -20.43 14.56
CA GLU A 556 36.31 -21.54 15.20
C GLU A 556 36.97 -22.48 14.18
N VAL A 557 36.46 -22.50 12.94
CA VAL A 557 36.99 -23.31 11.84
C VAL A 557 38.11 -22.54 11.13
N GLU A 558 39.18 -23.24 10.77
CA GLU A 558 40.32 -22.65 10.07
C GLU A 558 39.93 -22.07 8.70
N VAL A 559 40.19 -20.77 8.52
CA VAL A 559 39.97 -20.03 7.27
C VAL A 559 41.30 -19.81 6.56
N ASN A 560 41.52 -20.56 5.49
CA ASN A 560 42.72 -20.44 4.66
C ASN A 560 42.51 -19.36 3.60
N THR A 561 43.04 -18.17 3.86
CA THR A 561 42.93 -17.03 2.93
C THR A 561 44.16 -16.96 2.02
N ILE A 562 43.94 -17.04 0.71
CA ILE A 562 44.97 -16.86 -0.32
C ILE A 562 44.72 -15.58 -1.11
N ASP A 563 45.78 -14.84 -1.39
CA ASP A 563 45.73 -13.65 -2.25
C ASP A 563 46.36 -13.93 -3.61
N ILE A 564 45.61 -13.62 -4.67
CA ILE A 564 46.08 -13.68 -6.06
C ILE A 564 46.56 -12.27 -6.43
N ASP A 565 47.83 -11.99 -6.17
CA ASP A 565 48.47 -10.68 -6.38
C ASP A 565 48.62 -10.29 -7.87
N ARG A 566 48.81 -11.28 -8.75
CA ARG A 566 49.12 -11.07 -10.18
C ARG A 566 48.20 -11.85 -11.12
N LYS A 567 48.17 -11.43 -12.39
CA LYS A 567 47.35 -12.10 -13.41
C LYS A 567 47.83 -13.53 -13.65
N VAL A 568 46.96 -14.49 -13.37
CA VAL A 568 47.13 -15.91 -13.66
C VAL A 568 46.10 -16.26 -14.73
N VAL A 569 46.57 -16.60 -15.93
CA VAL A 569 45.69 -16.76 -17.10
C VAL A 569 45.58 -18.23 -17.52
N LYS A 570 46.69 -18.98 -17.47
CA LYS A 570 46.73 -20.39 -17.89
C LYS A 570 46.47 -21.33 -16.72
N THR A 571 45.95 -22.51 -17.01
CA THR A 571 45.70 -23.57 -16.01
C THR A 571 46.98 -24.11 -15.36
N ALA A 572 48.09 -24.21 -16.10
CA ALA A 572 49.37 -24.62 -15.53
C ALA A 572 49.87 -23.63 -14.45
N ASP A 573 49.70 -22.34 -14.70
CA ASP A 573 50.06 -21.27 -13.76
C ASP A 573 49.09 -21.25 -12.56
N LEU A 574 47.82 -21.61 -12.77
CA LEU A 574 46.84 -21.77 -11.70
C LEU A 574 47.26 -22.86 -10.71
N TRP A 575 47.56 -24.07 -11.20
CA TRP A 575 47.88 -25.19 -10.30
C TRP A 575 49.15 -24.94 -9.51
N THR A 576 50.17 -24.36 -10.13
CA THR A 576 51.41 -23.96 -9.43
C THR A 576 51.15 -22.87 -8.39
N THR A 577 50.31 -21.87 -8.71
CA THR A 577 49.95 -20.81 -7.76
C THR A 577 49.14 -21.36 -6.58
N LEU A 578 48.18 -22.25 -6.83
CA LEU A 578 47.38 -22.87 -5.77
C LEU A 578 48.24 -23.80 -4.91
N ALA A 579 49.16 -24.56 -5.51
CA ALA A 579 50.05 -25.44 -4.75
C ALA A 579 50.96 -24.65 -3.81
N ASP A 580 51.51 -23.52 -4.27
CA ASP A 580 52.32 -22.62 -3.45
C ASP A 580 51.50 -21.95 -2.33
N LYS A 581 50.34 -21.37 -2.67
CA LYS A 581 49.53 -20.57 -1.71
C LYS A 581 48.73 -21.41 -0.71
N LEU A 582 48.36 -22.64 -1.06
CA LEU A 582 47.63 -23.58 -0.19
C LEU A 582 48.53 -24.69 0.35
N ASP A 583 49.85 -24.58 0.19
CA ASP A 583 50.85 -25.55 0.66
C ASP A 583 50.51 -27.00 0.22
N LEU A 584 50.08 -27.18 -1.04
CA LEU A 584 49.78 -28.50 -1.60
C LEU A 584 51.08 -29.18 -2.07
N PRO A 585 51.08 -30.52 -2.25
CA PRO A 585 52.22 -31.24 -2.79
C PRO A 585 52.73 -30.63 -4.12
N ALA A 586 54.06 -30.51 -4.26
CA ALA A 586 54.69 -29.81 -5.39
C ALA A 586 54.47 -30.49 -6.77
N ASP A 587 53.98 -31.72 -6.78
CA ASP A 587 53.57 -32.48 -7.96
C ASP A 587 52.12 -32.17 -8.41
N THR A 588 51.39 -31.30 -7.68
CA THR A 588 50.05 -30.81 -8.03
C THR A 588 50.10 -29.93 -9.29
N LYS A 589 50.13 -30.59 -10.45
CA LYS A 589 50.23 -29.95 -11.78
C LYS A 589 49.03 -30.22 -12.69
N SER A 590 48.04 -30.97 -12.21
CA SER A 590 46.79 -31.26 -12.94
C SER A 590 45.58 -30.94 -12.08
N GLU A 591 44.41 -30.89 -12.73
CA GLU A 591 43.13 -30.64 -12.08
C GLU A 591 42.77 -31.78 -11.11
N GLU A 592 42.99 -33.03 -11.52
CA GLU A 592 42.73 -34.22 -10.71
C GLU A 592 43.61 -34.26 -9.47
N ALA A 593 44.91 -33.96 -9.63
CA ALA A 593 45.85 -33.88 -8.51
C ALA A 593 45.43 -32.78 -7.52
N ALA A 594 44.99 -31.61 -8.01
CA ALA A 594 44.54 -30.50 -7.17
C ALA A 594 43.25 -30.86 -6.41
N ILE A 595 42.29 -31.51 -7.06
CA ILE A 595 41.05 -31.98 -6.42
C ILE A 595 41.38 -32.97 -5.30
N SER A 596 42.21 -33.97 -5.57
CA SER A 596 42.59 -34.98 -4.57
C SER A 596 43.33 -34.36 -3.39
N ALA A 597 44.33 -33.52 -3.65
CA ALA A 597 45.11 -32.87 -2.59
C ALA A 597 44.25 -31.96 -1.70
N ILE A 598 43.31 -31.21 -2.29
CA ILE A 598 42.40 -30.34 -1.54
C ILE A 598 41.42 -31.15 -0.67
N LYS A 599 40.87 -32.24 -1.20
CA LYS A 599 39.96 -33.11 -0.42
C LYS A 599 40.65 -33.77 0.77
N GLU A 600 41.92 -34.15 0.59
CA GLU A 600 42.71 -34.77 1.65
C GLU A 600 43.13 -33.76 2.73
N ARG A 601 43.61 -32.57 2.32
CA ARG A 601 44.15 -31.57 3.24
C ARG A 601 43.09 -30.69 3.92
N TYR A 602 42.02 -30.34 3.21
CA TYR A 602 41.08 -29.29 3.61
C TYR A 602 39.66 -29.80 3.87
N SER A 603 39.50 -31.08 4.25
CA SER A 603 38.18 -31.63 4.59
C SER A 603 37.51 -30.84 5.73
N LYS A 604 36.31 -30.32 5.47
CA LYS A 604 35.55 -29.42 6.35
C LYS A 604 36.24 -28.10 6.69
N ALA A 605 37.14 -27.62 5.82
CA ALA A 605 37.79 -26.32 5.98
C ALA A 605 37.16 -25.23 5.09
N ILE A 606 37.53 -23.98 5.36
CA ILE A 606 37.10 -22.81 4.58
C ILE A 606 38.31 -22.29 3.80
N VAL A 607 38.15 -22.09 2.50
CA VAL A 607 39.19 -21.51 1.64
C VAL A 607 38.67 -20.22 1.03
N ALA A 608 39.34 -19.11 1.34
CA ALA A 608 39.02 -17.79 0.82
C ALA A 608 40.06 -17.35 -0.21
N VAL A 609 39.62 -17.01 -1.42
CA VAL A 609 40.46 -16.49 -2.50
C VAL A 609 40.21 -15.00 -2.64
N ASP A 610 41.13 -14.18 -2.15
CA ASP A 610 41.11 -12.74 -2.37
C ASP A 610 41.62 -12.37 -3.77
N ASN A 611 41.15 -11.23 -4.28
CA ASN A 611 41.49 -10.69 -5.59
C ASN A 611 41.32 -11.69 -6.75
N ALA A 612 40.29 -12.54 -6.71
CA ALA A 612 40.09 -13.60 -7.71
C ALA A 612 39.83 -13.05 -9.14
N HIS A 613 39.60 -11.74 -9.30
CA HIS A 613 39.58 -11.04 -10.59
C HIS A 613 40.95 -11.05 -11.30
N ASN A 614 42.01 -11.52 -10.63
CA ASN A 614 43.32 -11.77 -11.21
C ASN A 614 43.45 -13.13 -11.90
N LEU A 615 42.42 -13.99 -11.84
CA LEU A 615 42.40 -15.29 -12.52
C LEU A 615 41.88 -15.24 -13.97
N PHE A 616 41.69 -14.05 -14.51
CA PHE A 616 41.36 -13.86 -15.92
C PHE A 616 41.98 -12.57 -16.48
N LEU A 617 42.09 -12.55 -17.80
CA LEU A 617 42.46 -11.38 -18.58
C LEU A 617 41.47 -11.22 -19.74
N ARG A 618 40.94 -10.01 -19.97
CA ARG A 618 39.94 -9.76 -21.04
C ARG A 618 40.58 -9.83 -22.43
N ARG A 619 40.86 -11.05 -22.89
CA ARG A 619 41.40 -11.40 -24.22
C ARG A 619 40.91 -12.78 -24.64
N VAL A 620 41.06 -13.10 -25.91
CA VAL A 620 40.88 -14.47 -26.40
C VAL A 620 41.87 -15.40 -25.70
N GLY A 621 41.36 -16.52 -25.16
CA GLY A 621 42.12 -17.48 -24.34
C GLY A 621 42.43 -16.99 -22.92
N GLY A 622 41.84 -15.88 -22.48
CA GLY A 622 42.19 -15.22 -21.21
C GLY A 622 41.48 -15.76 -19.95
N PHE A 623 40.72 -16.86 -20.06
CA PHE A 623 39.80 -17.33 -19.00
C PHE A 623 40.08 -18.77 -18.55
N GLU A 624 41.20 -19.36 -18.98
CA GLU A 624 41.50 -20.77 -18.71
C GLU A 624 41.68 -21.02 -17.20
N ALA A 625 42.42 -20.16 -16.50
CA ALA A 625 42.61 -20.22 -15.05
C ALA A 625 41.28 -20.03 -14.29
N TRP A 626 40.48 -19.01 -14.62
CA TRP A 626 39.15 -18.82 -14.04
C TRP A 626 38.26 -20.06 -14.15
N ARG A 627 38.18 -20.64 -15.36
CA ARG A 627 37.39 -21.86 -15.60
C ARG A 627 37.96 -23.06 -14.85
N GLY A 628 39.29 -23.18 -14.77
CA GLY A 628 39.97 -24.21 -13.97
C GLY A 628 39.61 -24.13 -12.50
N LEU A 629 39.69 -22.93 -11.90
CA LEU A 629 39.32 -22.73 -10.49
C LEU A 629 37.83 -23.04 -10.28
N THR A 630 36.96 -22.60 -11.18
CA THR A 630 35.52 -22.86 -11.08
C THR A 630 35.20 -24.35 -11.06
N ARG A 631 35.87 -25.15 -11.91
CA ARG A 631 35.71 -26.61 -11.89
C ARG A 631 36.23 -27.23 -10.60
N LEU A 632 37.38 -26.78 -10.11
CA LEU A 632 37.93 -27.21 -8.82
C LEU A 632 36.95 -26.93 -7.67
N VAL A 633 36.42 -25.70 -7.59
CA VAL A 633 35.44 -25.29 -6.57
C VAL A 633 34.22 -26.21 -6.62
N ASN A 634 33.65 -26.44 -7.81
CA ASN A 634 32.47 -27.29 -7.96
C ASN A 634 32.74 -28.77 -7.67
N ALA A 635 33.95 -29.27 -7.90
CA ALA A 635 34.33 -30.65 -7.59
C ALA A 635 34.58 -30.90 -6.08
N THR A 636 34.84 -29.83 -5.33
CA THR A 636 35.26 -29.88 -3.92
C THR A 636 34.30 -29.17 -2.96
N CYS A 637 33.19 -28.57 -3.44
CA CYS A 637 32.27 -27.77 -2.64
C CYS A 637 31.52 -28.51 -1.52
N ASN A 638 31.51 -29.85 -1.54
CA ASN A 638 30.95 -30.66 -0.45
C ASN A 638 32.00 -30.92 0.65
N ASP A 639 33.28 -30.77 0.33
CA ASP A 639 34.41 -31.02 1.22
C ASP A 639 34.99 -29.70 1.78
N VAL A 640 34.97 -28.63 0.99
CA VAL A 640 35.52 -27.30 1.29
C VAL A 640 34.49 -26.22 1.03
N PHE A 641 34.38 -25.24 1.93
CA PHE A 641 33.61 -24.02 1.67
C PHE A 641 34.48 -22.96 1.01
N TRP A 642 34.17 -22.63 -0.25
CA TRP A 642 34.93 -21.65 -1.03
C TRP A 642 34.33 -20.25 -0.96
N ILE A 643 35.17 -19.25 -0.69
CA ILE A 643 34.79 -17.83 -0.73
C ILE A 643 35.68 -17.14 -1.77
N LEU A 644 35.10 -16.58 -2.84
CA LEU A 644 35.87 -15.84 -3.84
C LEU A 644 35.55 -14.36 -3.75
N ALA A 645 36.54 -13.53 -3.40
CA ALA A 645 36.37 -12.09 -3.35
C ALA A 645 36.72 -11.43 -4.69
N LEU A 646 35.73 -10.77 -5.29
CA LEU A 646 35.83 -10.20 -6.64
C LEU A 646 35.38 -8.73 -6.66
N ASN A 647 36.00 -7.98 -7.57
CA ASN A 647 35.52 -6.65 -7.95
C ASN A 647 34.14 -6.75 -8.60
N ASP A 648 33.27 -5.75 -8.38
CA ASP A 648 31.90 -5.74 -8.90
C ASP A 648 31.87 -5.65 -10.44
N VAL A 649 32.73 -4.84 -11.03
CA VAL A 649 32.85 -4.71 -12.49
C VAL A 649 33.38 -5.99 -13.13
N ALA A 650 34.40 -6.61 -12.54
CA ALA A 650 34.95 -7.88 -13.00
C ALA A 650 33.89 -8.99 -12.96
N TRP A 651 33.15 -9.07 -11.85
CA TRP A 651 32.08 -10.04 -11.66
C TRP A 651 30.95 -9.86 -12.67
N GLY A 652 30.51 -8.62 -12.90
CA GLY A 652 29.50 -8.31 -13.92
C GLY A 652 29.94 -8.72 -15.32
N TYR A 653 31.23 -8.52 -15.65
CA TYR A 653 31.79 -8.98 -16.92
C TYR A 653 31.79 -10.51 -17.05
N LEU A 654 32.24 -11.24 -16.02
CA LEU A 654 32.26 -12.71 -16.01
C LEU A 654 30.84 -13.30 -16.13
N LEU A 655 29.88 -12.76 -15.39
CA LEU A 655 28.47 -13.18 -15.51
C LEU A 655 27.90 -12.95 -16.90
N ALA A 656 28.24 -11.83 -17.54
CA ALA A 656 27.77 -11.54 -18.89
C ALA A 656 28.29 -12.56 -19.93
N LEU A 657 29.48 -13.11 -19.72
CA LEU A 657 30.05 -14.15 -20.58
C LEU A 657 29.33 -15.50 -20.43
N ASP A 658 28.92 -15.85 -19.21
CA ASP A 658 28.25 -17.11 -18.88
C ASP A 658 26.71 -17.01 -18.91
N GLY A 659 26.16 -16.03 -19.64
CA GLY A 659 24.72 -15.88 -19.86
C GLY A 659 23.93 -15.48 -18.59
N GLY A 660 24.58 -14.91 -17.59
CA GLY A 660 23.98 -14.48 -16.33
C GLY A 660 23.87 -15.57 -15.26
N VAL A 661 24.42 -16.76 -15.51
CA VAL A 661 24.43 -17.86 -14.54
C VAL A 661 25.67 -17.76 -13.66
N SER A 662 25.47 -17.68 -12.34
CA SER A 662 26.57 -17.71 -11.38
C SER A 662 27.15 -19.12 -11.29
N PRO A 663 28.48 -19.30 -11.43
CA PRO A 663 29.13 -20.58 -11.17
C PRO A 663 29.13 -20.98 -9.69
N PHE A 664 28.86 -20.05 -8.77
CA PHE A 664 28.82 -20.30 -7.33
C PHE A 664 27.40 -20.36 -6.79
N ARG A 665 27.20 -21.17 -5.75
CA ARG A 665 25.91 -21.41 -5.09
C ARG A 665 25.30 -20.12 -4.55
N SER A 666 26.14 -19.22 -4.06
CA SER A 666 25.66 -17.97 -3.51
C SER A 666 26.53 -16.78 -3.91
N VAL A 667 25.90 -15.61 -4.05
CA VAL A 667 26.57 -14.35 -4.35
C VAL A 667 26.20 -13.37 -3.25
N LEU A 668 27.21 -12.82 -2.59
CA LEU A 668 27.11 -11.89 -1.47
C LEU A 668 27.67 -10.54 -1.93
N VAL A 669 26.79 -9.58 -2.15
CA VAL A 669 27.18 -8.24 -2.61
C VAL A 669 27.42 -7.35 -1.40
N ILE A 670 28.63 -6.81 -1.28
CA ILE A 670 28.98 -5.87 -0.21
C ILE A 670 28.36 -4.51 -0.51
N HIS A 671 27.51 -4.06 0.41
CA HIS A 671 26.94 -2.73 0.35
C HIS A 671 27.80 -1.71 1.11
N GLY A 672 27.75 -0.45 0.66
CA GLY A 672 28.46 0.65 1.31
C GLY A 672 27.90 0.92 2.71
N LEU A 673 28.74 1.48 3.59
CA LEU A 673 28.32 1.91 4.91
C LEU A 673 27.13 2.86 4.81
N THR A 674 26.16 2.71 5.71
CA THR A 674 25.07 3.69 5.84
C THR A 674 25.63 5.04 6.31
N GLU A 675 24.95 6.14 6.02
CA GLU A 675 25.35 7.50 6.44
C GLU A 675 25.63 7.56 7.96
N ASP A 676 24.79 6.92 8.77
CA ASP A 676 24.98 6.86 10.22
C ASP A 676 26.19 6.00 10.63
N SER A 677 26.43 4.87 9.96
CA SER A 677 27.58 4.02 10.23
C SER A 677 28.88 4.71 9.81
N LEU A 678 28.91 5.35 8.65
CA LEU A 678 30.04 6.16 8.16
C LEU A 678 30.35 7.27 9.17
N ARG A 679 29.35 8.03 9.60
CA ARG A 679 29.51 9.07 10.63
C ARG A 679 30.05 8.50 11.94
N LYS A 680 29.50 7.38 12.42
CA LYS A 680 29.98 6.72 13.64
C LYS A 680 31.44 6.30 13.52
N VAL A 681 31.83 5.66 12.41
CA VAL A 681 33.22 5.24 12.14
C VAL A 681 34.17 6.43 12.13
N MET A 682 33.84 7.50 11.37
CA MET A 682 34.69 8.69 11.31
C MET A 682 34.85 9.35 12.69
N MET A 683 33.75 9.55 13.42
CA MET A 683 33.79 10.18 14.74
C MET A 683 34.46 9.31 15.81
N SER A 684 34.27 7.99 15.75
CA SER A 684 34.92 7.04 16.67
C SER A 684 36.44 7.13 16.55
N ARG A 685 36.96 7.12 15.32
CA ARG A 685 38.41 7.26 15.05
C ARG A 685 38.99 8.58 15.53
N MET A 686 38.30 9.70 15.29
CA MET A 686 38.70 11.01 15.82
C MET A 686 38.78 11.01 17.35
N ARG A 687 37.81 10.35 18.01
CA ARG A 687 37.78 10.21 19.47
C ARG A 687 38.94 9.36 19.99
N THR A 688 39.24 8.23 19.33
CA THR A 688 40.40 7.38 19.65
C THR A 688 41.70 8.16 19.53
N GLY A 689 41.83 8.98 18.48
CA GLY A 689 42.95 9.90 18.29
C GLY A 689 42.99 11.10 19.22
N ARG A 690 42.00 11.27 20.11
CA ARG A 690 41.83 12.42 21.01
C ARG A 690 41.78 13.79 20.29
N PHE A 691 41.30 13.80 19.04
CA PHE A 691 41.07 15.01 18.26
C PHE A 691 39.62 15.47 18.39
N ARG A 692 39.41 16.78 18.63
CA ARG A 692 38.06 17.39 18.65
C ARG A 692 37.68 17.88 17.26
N THR A 693 36.52 17.47 16.75
CA THR A 693 36.02 17.92 15.43
C THR A 693 35.20 19.21 15.55
N SER A 694 35.50 20.19 14.71
CA SER A 694 34.78 21.47 14.64
C SER A 694 34.21 21.69 13.24
N PHE A 695 32.88 21.80 13.14
CA PHE A 695 32.16 22.09 11.89
C PHE A 695 31.86 23.59 11.73
N SER A 696 32.54 24.43 12.52
CA SER A 696 32.30 25.88 12.59
C SER A 696 32.58 26.58 11.26
N ASP A 697 33.59 26.11 10.52
CA ASP A 697 34.02 26.68 9.24
C ASP A 697 33.00 26.42 8.11
N LEU A 698 32.03 25.53 8.33
CA LEU A 698 30.94 25.22 7.40
C LEU A 698 29.63 25.95 7.73
N LEU A 699 29.61 26.79 8.77
CA LEU A 699 28.43 27.57 9.14
C LEU A 699 28.17 28.68 8.13
N ILE A 700 26.98 28.66 7.53
CA ILE A 700 26.44 29.77 6.75
C ILE A 700 25.81 30.75 7.76
N SER A 701 26.15 32.04 7.64
CA SER A 701 25.80 33.15 8.56
C SER A 701 24.45 33.02 9.29
N ASP A 702 24.47 33.35 10.59
CA ASP A 702 23.40 33.17 11.58
C ASP A 702 21.98 33.35 11.02
N GLN A 703 21.21 32.25 10.96
CA GLN A 703 19.77 32.37 10.74
C GLN A 703 19.13 32.98 12.00
N PRO A 704 18.45 34.13 11.90
CA PRO A 704 17.85 34.78 13.07
C PRO A 704 16.85 33.85 13.74
N GLY A 705 17.05 33.60 15.04
CA GLY A 705 16.15 32.80 15.88
C GLY A 705 16.57 31.34 16.15
N MET A 706 17.69 30.84 15.60
CA MET A 706 18.17 29.48 15.88
C MET A 706 19.46 29.47 16.71
N ARG A 707 19.48 28.71 17.81
CA ARG A 707 20.68 28.56 18.67
C ARG A 707 21.86 27.99 17.86
N ARG A 708 23.06 28.55 18.06
CA ARG A 708 24.31 28.16 17.38
C ARG A 708 24.61 26.66 17.49
N SER A 709 24.33 26.03 18.64
CA SER A 709 24.51 24.59 18.83
C SER A 709 23.63 23.75 17.88
N THR A 710 22.39 24.16 17.66
CA THR A 710 21.46 23.49 16.72
C THR A 710 21.92 23.65 15.28
N GLN A 711 22.48 24.81 14.92
CA GLN A 711 23.04 25.05 13.59
C GLN A 711 24.24 24.11 13.32
N ILE A 712 25.18 23.99 14.28
CA ILE A 712 26.36 23.11 14.14
C ILE A 712 25.97 21.65 13.94
N ILE A 713 24.99 21.14 14.71
CA ILE A 713 24.50 19.76 14.56
C ILE A 713 23.92 19.54 13.15
N ARG A 714 23.16 20.51 12.64
CA ARG A 714 22.58 20.45 11.30
C ARG A 714 23.66 20.47 10.22
N THR A 715 24.67 21.33 10.36
CA THR A 715 25.81 21.43 9.44
C THR A 715 26.65 20.16 9.41
N SER A 716 26.93 19.58 10.58
CA SER A 716 27.63 18.30 10.70
C SER A 716 26.87 17.18 9.96
N ARG A 717 25.55 17.07 10.16
CA ARG A 717 24.71 16.14 9.40
C ARG A 717 24.75 16.40 7.89
N GLY A 718 24.66 17.67 7.47
CA GLY A 718 24.76 18.06 6.07
C GLY A 718 26.08 17.64 5.43
N TYR A 719 27.20 17.81 6.15
CA TYR A 719 28.52 17.37 5.70
C TYR A 719 28.59 15.84 5.52
N PHE A 720 28.17 15.05 6.52
CA PHE A 720 28.23 13.59 6.40
C PHE A 720 27.31 13.05 5.31
N SER A 721 26.16 13.70 5.09
CA SER A 721 25.29 13.38 3.96
C SER A 721 25.98 13.62 2.62
N MET A 722 26.73 14.71 2.48
CA MET A 722 27.54 15.00 1.29
C MET A 722 28.68 14.00 1.10
N LEU A 723 29.42 13.70 2.18
CA LEU A 723 30.51 12.73 2.13
C LEU A 723 29.98 11.35 1.72
N TRP A 724 28.90 10.90 2.36
CA TRP A 724 28.25 9.63 2.04
C TRP A 724 27.70 9.59 0.61
N ASP A 725 27.06 10.65 0.12
CA ASP A 725 26.60 10.70 -1.28
C ASP A 725 27.75 10.71 -2.28
N TYR A 726 28.87 11.35 -1.96
CA TYR A 726 30.03 11.34 -2.84
C TYR A 726 30.68 9.95 -2.89
N THR A 727 30.90 9.31 -1.74
CA THR A 727 31.61 8.02 -1.63
C THR A 727 30.71 6.80 -1.76
N GLN A 728 29.38 6.99 -1.78
CA GLN A 728 28.35 5.93 -1.73
C GLN A 728 28.59 4.94 -0.57
N GLY A 729 29.16 5.41 0.54
CA GLY A 729 29.45 4.58 1.71
C GLY A 729 30.71 3.71 1.61
N ASN A 730 31.53 3.84 0.57
CA ASN A 730 32.80 3.12 0.45
C ASN A 730 33.79 3.57 1.54
N PRO A 731 34.26 2.68 2.43
CA PRO A 731 35.12 3.05 3.57
C PRO A 731 36.46 3.69 3.16
N ARG A 732 37.15 3.13 2.15
CA ARG A 732 38.45 3.66 1.67
C ARG A 732 38.28 5.09 1.14
N LEU A 733 37.24 5.32 0.33
CA LEU A 733 36.93 6.65 -0.21
C LEU A 733 36.50 7.61 0.91
N ALA A 734 35.69 7.15 1.86
CA ALA A 734 35.28 7.96 3.00
C ALA A 734 36.48 8.44 3.83
N ASN A 735 37.45 7.56 4.11
CA ASN A 735 38.69 7.91 4.80
C ASN A 735 39.46 8.98 4.03
N HIS A 736 39.68 8.77 2.74
CA HIS A 736 40.44 9.69 1.87
C HIS A 736 39.84 11.10 1.84
N PHE A 737 38.54 11.21 1.55
CA PHE A 737 37.86 12.51 1.44
C PHE A 737 37.58 13.15 2.81
N TRP A 738 37.45 12.35 3.86
CA TRP A 738 37.42 12.86 5.23
C TRP A 738 38.74 13.52 5.60
N LEU A 739 39.89 12.84 5.42
CA LEU A 739 41.21 13.41 5.69
C LEU A 739 41.44 14.72 4.90
N LYS A 740 41.12 14.73 3.59
CA LYS A 740 41.21 15.94 2.75
C LYS A 740 40.31 17.10 3.21
N SER A 741 39.30 16.82 4.02
CA SER A 741 38.41 17.84 4.57
C SER A 741 38.90 18.44 5.89
N LEU A 742 39.94 17.86 6.50
CA LEU A 742 40.43 18.29 7.80
C LEU A 742 41.53 19.34 7.65
N ALA A 743 41.48 20.35 8.51
CA ALA A 743 42.59 21.23 8.81
C ALA A 743 42.79 21.22 10.32
N VAL A 744 43.95 20.75 10.77
CA VAL A 744 44.24 20.59 12.20
C VAL A 744 44.90 21.86 12.72
N ASP A 745 44.40 22.33 13.87
CA ASP A 745 44.98 23.40 14.66
C ASP A 745 45.14 22.87 16.09
N ASP A 746 46.38 22.57 16.49
CA ASP A 746 46.74 21.76 17.67
C ASP A 746 45.97 20.43 17.78
N LYS A 747 44.93 20.37 18.62
CA LYS A 747 44.07 19.20 18.89
C LYS A 747 42.65 19.38 18.34
N THR A 748 42.40 20.45 17.61
CA THR A 748 41.10 20.74 17.01
C THR A 748 41.19 20.54 15.50
N ALA A 749 40.48 19.53 15.00
CA ALA A 749 40.32 19.28 13.58
C ALA A 749 39.13 20.09 13.04
N ARG A 750 39.41 21.19 12.34
CA ARG A 750 38.40 21.99 11.64
C ARG A 750 38.02 21.30 10.34
N VAL A 751 36.72 21.08 10.16
CA VAL A 751 36.17 20.41 8.96
C VAL A 751 35.82 21.48 7.92
N ARG A 752 36.36 21.31 6.72
CA ARG A 752 36.12 22.13 5.52
C ARG A 752 35.46 21.28 4.44
N LEU A 753 35.11 21.85 3.30
CA LEU A 753 34.72 21.05 2.15
C LEU A 753 35.95 20.41 1.52
N PHE A 754 35.84 19.13 1.16
CA PHE A 754 36.86 18.47 0.35
C PHE A 754 36.71 18.87 -1.11
N SER A 755 37.83 19.00 -1.81
CA SER A 755 37.84 19.17 -3.26
C SER A 755 37.65 17.82 -3.96
N THR A 756 36.79 17.81 -4.97
CA THR A 756 36.58 16.65 -5.85
C THR A 756 37.38 16.84 -7.13
N PRO A 757 37.96 15.78 -7.70
CA PRO A 757 38.61 15.89 -9.01
C PRO A 757 37.62 16.40 -10.06
N PRO A 758 38.03 17.34 -10.93
CA PRO A 758 37.17 17.85 -11.99
C PRO A 758 36.96 16.77 -13.05
N ILE A 759 35.69 16.45 -13.34
CA ILE A 759 35.34 15.44 -14.35
C ILE A 759 35.76 15.91 -15.75
N ASP A 760 35.77 17.23 -15.98
CA ASP A 760 36.15 17.85 -17.26
C ASP A 760 37.58 17.47 -17.69
N GLU A 761 38.49 17.21 -16.76
CA GLU A 761 39.83 16.70 -17.06
C GLU A 761 39.80 15.28 -17.65
N LEU A 762 38.84 14.44 -17.25
CA LEU A 762 38.63 13.11 -17.85
C LEU A 762 37.94 13.20 -19.21
N GLU A 763 37.06 14.17 -19.40
CA GLU A 763 36.38 14.41 -20.68
C GLU A 763 37.34 14.96 -21.75
N ALA A 764 38.38 15.69 -21.33
CA ALA A 764 39.47 16.14 -22.20
C ALA A 764 40.38 14.98 -22.67
N LEU A 765 40.32 13.81 -22.05
CA LEU A 765 41.12 12.65 -22.47
C LEU A 765 40.53 12.00 -23.73
N ARG A 766 41.41 11.57 -24.63
CA ARG A 766 41.04 10.78 -25.82
C ARG A 766 40.40 9.44 -25.42
N ASP A 767 39.60 8.85 -26.31
CA ASP A 767 38.89 7.60 -26.03
C ASP A 767 39.82 6.42 -25.68
N GLU A 768 41.04 6.38 -26.23
CA GLU A 768 42.06 5.38 -25.85
C GLU A 768 42.36 5.39 -24.33
N ALA A 769 42.38 6.57 -23.71
CA ALA A 769 42.56 6.69 -22.27
C ALA A 769 41.31 6.24 -21.52
N ALA A 770 40.11 6.48 -22.05
CA ALA A 770 38.87 5.97 -21.46
C ALA A 770 38.82 4.43 -21.48
N PHE A 771 39.23 3.78 -22.59
CA PHE A 771 39.36 2.32 -22.66
C PHE A 771 40.43 1.78 -21.71
N THR A 772 41.54 2.52 -21.55
CA THR A 772 42.59 2.17 -20.58
C THR A 772 42.06 2.21 -19.14
N LEU A 773 41.32 3.26 -18.78
CA LEU A 773 40.69 3.38 -17.47
C LEU A 773 39.61 2.31 -17.24
N ALA A 774 38.83 1.96 -18.28
CA ALA A 774 37.86 0.87 -18.19
C ALA A 774 38.53 -0.48 -17.92
N ALA A 775 39.62 -0.79 -18.63
CA ALA A 775 40.40 -2.00 -18.39
C ALA A 775 40.98 -2.05 -16.97
N LEU A 776 41.48 -0.92 -16.46
CA LEU A 776 42.00 -0.81 -15.09
C LEU A 776 40.91 -0.92 -14.02
N VAL A 777 39.72 -0.36 -14.26
CA VAL A 777 38.59 -0.50 -13.32
C VAL A 777 38.09 -1.95 -13.30
N GLU A 778 38.08 -2.64 -14.44
CA GLU A 778 37.67 -4.05 -14.52
C GLU A 778 38.67 -4.97 -13.84
N HIS A 779 39.97 -4.80 -14.15
CA HIS A 779 41.02 -5.71 -13.69
C HIS A 779 41.72 -5.29 -12.39
N GLU A 780 41.41 -4.11 -11.83
CA GLU A 780 41.99 -3.40 -10.68
C GLU A 780 43.50 -3.12 -10.77
N ASN A 781 44.32 -4.10 -11.19
CA ASN A 781 45.75 -3.98 -11.42
C ASN A 781 46.13 -4.41 -12.85
N LEU A 782 46.92 -3.58 -13.56
CA LEU A 782 47.45 -3.93 -14.89
C LEU A 782 48.86 -3.37 -15.11
N ASN A 783 49.67 -4.12 -15.87
CA ASN A 783 50.89 -3.62 -16.49
C ASN A 783 50.69 -3.27 -17.98
N ALA A 784 51.70 -2.63 -18.59
CA ALA A 784 51.62 -2.22 -20.00
C ALA A 784 51.45 -3.38 -21.00
N THR A 785 51.96 -4.57 -20.69
CA THR A 785 51.82 -5.76 -21.54
C THR A 785 50.39 -6.31 -21.48
N GLU A 786 49.84 -6.45 -20.29
CA GLU A 786 48.46 -6.89 -20.07
C GLU A 786 47.46 -5.91 -20.69
N LEU A 787 47.66 -4.61 -20.49
CA LEU A 787 46.83 -3.57 -21.09
C LEU A 787 46.86 -3.62 -22.62
N SER A 788 48.06 -3.80 -23.20
CA SER A 788 48.25 -3.95 -24.65
C SER A 788 47.43 -5.13 -25.19
N LEU A 789 47.41 -6.26 -24.47
CA LEU A 789 46.63 -7.43 -24.84
C LEU A 789 45.11 -7.22 -24.73
N ILE A 790 44.64 -6.49 -23.72
CA ILE A 790 43.20 -6.21 -23.51
C ILE A 790 42.67 -5.21 -24.55
N THR A 791 43.43 -4.16 -24.82
CA THR A 791 43.01 -3.03 -25.67
C THR A 791 43.42 -3.19 -27.13
N ASN A 792 44.25 -4.18 -27.44
CA ASN A 792 44.90 -4.36 -28.74
C ASN A 792 45.72 -3.14 -29.18
N LEU A 793 46.26 -2.37 -28.22
CA LEU A 793 47.14 -1.25 -28.48
C LEU A 793 48.61 -1.72 -28.54
N PRO A 794 49.48 -1.07 -29.32
CA PRO A 794 50.92 -1.31 -29.25
C PRO A 794 51.44 -1.10 -27.83
N LYS A 795 52.39 -1.94 -27.38
CA LYS A 795 52.91 -1.91 -26.00
C LYS A 795 53.44 -0.54 -25.58
N ASP A 796 54.11 0.16 -26.49
CA ASP A 796 54.63 1.51 -26.20
C ASP A 796 53.51 2.54 -26.05
N ARG A 797 52.42 2.39 -26.81
CA ARG A 797 51.22 3.23 -26.67
C ARG A 797 50.51 2.97 -25.35
N ALA A 798 50.36 1.69 -24.97
CA ALA A 798 49.80 1.30 -23.68
C ALA A 798 50.64 1.86 -22.51
N ARG A 799 51.97 1.76 -22.59
CA ARG A 799 52.89 2.35 -21.60
C ARG A 799 52.75 3.87 -21.53
N PHE A 800 52.70 4.56 -22.68
CA PHE A 800 52.50 6.00 -22.73
C PHE A 800 51.19 6.44 -22.07
N LEU A 801 50.08 5.74 -22.33
CA LEU A 801 48.78 6.07 -21.73
C LEU A 801 48.77 5.85 -20.22
N LEU A 802 49.38 4.76 -19.73
CA LEU A 802 49.53 4.51 -18.30
C LEU A 802 50.34 5.61 -17.63
N GLN A 803 51.48 5.99 -18.23
CA GLN A 803 52.32 7.08 -17.71
C GLN A 803 51.60 8.42 -17.74
N LEU A 804 50.91 8.75 -18.84
CA LEU A 804 50.13 10.00 -18.97
C LEU A 804 49.07 10.12 -17.87
N CYS A 805 48.33 9.03 -17.61
CA CYS A 805 47.31 9.03 -16.56
C CYS A 805 47.93 9.03 -15.15
N HIS A 806 49.11 8.43 -14.97
CA HIS A 806 49.87 8.50 -13.73
C HIS A 806 50.40 9.91 -13.44
N ASP A 807 50.97 10.59 -14.44
CA ASP A 807 51.49 11.96 -14.32
C ASP A 807 50.38 12.97 -14.00
N LYS A 808 49.15 12.70 -14.47
CA LYS A 808 47.94 13.45 -14.10
C LYS A 808 47.37 13.09 -12.71
N GLY A 809 47.96 12.13 -12.01
CA GLY A 809 47.52 11.63 -10.70
C GLY A 809 46.24 10.77 -10.73
N ILE A 810 45.72 10.45 -11.93
CA ILE A 810 44.54 9.59 -12.11
C ILE A 810 44.88 8.15 -11.69
N LEU A 811 46.09 7.71 -12.02
CA LEU A 811 46.62 6.40 -11.63
C LEU A 811 47.69 6.54 -10.55
N LYS A 812 47.83 5.50 -9.75
CA LYS A 812 48.96 5.28 -8.84
C LYS A 812 49.71 4.02 -9.27
N SER A 813 51.00 3.95 -8.97
CA SER A 813 51.83 2.76 -9.19
C SER A 813 52.22 2.18 -7.82
N PRO A 814 51.43 1.25 -7.24
CA PRO A 814 51.78 0.64 -5.95
C PRO A 814 53.05 -0.22 -6.04
N GLU A 815 53.25 -0.87 -7.19
CA GLU A 815 54.45 -1.64 -7.52
C GLU A 815 55.06 -1.11 -8.81
N VAL A 816 56.36 -1.36 -9.00
CA VAL A 816 57.08 -0.91 -10.20
C VAL A 816 56.46 -1.53 -11.46
N GLY A 817 55.84 -0.69 -12.29
CA GLY A 817 55.28 -1.09 -13.58
C GLY A 817 53.85 -1.65 -13.54
N ARG A 818 53.20 -1.68 -12.38
CA ARG A 818 51.76 -2.00 -12.25
C ARG A 818 51.00 -0.77 -11.82
N PHE A 819 49.87 -0.52 -12.48
CA PHE A 819 49.06 0.67 -12.27
C PHE A 819 47.68 0.31 -11.75
N GLU A 820 47.14 1.18 -10.91
CA GLU A 820 45.79 1.12 -10.36
C GLU A 820 45.16 2.51 -10.39
N VAL A 821 43.84 2.60 -10.35
CA VAL A 821 43.15 3.89 -10.22
C VAL A 821 43.41 4.47 -8.82
N SER A 822 43.80 5.75 -8.75
CA SER A 822 44.05 6.39 -7.47
C SER A 822 42.75 6.60 -6.69
N THR A 823 42.81 6.50 -5.36
CA THR A 823 41.63 6.66 -4.49
C THR A 823 40.96 8.03 -4.65
N HIS A 824 41.75 9.06 -4.98
CA HIS A 824 41.21 10.40 -5.25
C HIS A 824 40.33 10.44 -6.50
N TRP A 825 40.75 9.78 -7.57
CA TRP A 825 40.05 9.81 -8.86
C TRP A 825 39.01 8.72 -9.04
N GLN A 826 39.02 7.67 -8.21
CA GLN A 826 38.15 6.51 -8.32
C GLN A 826 36.66 6.88 -8.57
N VAL A 827 36.04 7.72 -7.72
CA VAL A 827 34.63 8.10 -7.90
C VAL A 827 34.39 8.81 -9.24
N ALA A 828 35.29 9.71 -9.64
CA ALA A 828 35.19 10.46 -10.88
C ALA A 828 35.32 9.53 -12.10
N VAL A 829 36.30 8.62 -12.08
CA VAL A 829 36.53 7.61 -13.12
C VAL A 829 35.33 6.68 -13.27
N TYR A 830 34.82 6.10 -12.18
CA TYR A 830 33.64 5.24 -12.23
C TYR A 830 32.42 5.97 -12.80
N ARG A 831 32.16 7.22 -12.39
CA ARG A 831 31.04 8.03 -12.91
C ARG A 831 31.23 8.36 -14.40
N TYR A 832 32.43 8.74 -14.80
CA TYR A 832 32.77 9.04 -16.19
C TYR A 832 32.56 7.83 -17.10
N LEU A 833 33.10 6.66 -16.71
CA LEU A 833 33.00 5.43 -17.49
C LEU A 833 31.56 4.89 -17.54
N ARG A 834 30.79 4.98 -16.45
CA ARG A 834 29.35 4.62 -16.45
C ARG A 834 28.55 5.54 -17.38
N ARG A 835 28.83 6.84 -17.40
CA ARG A 835 28.17 7.78 -18.33
C ARG A 835 28.47 7.47 -19.79
N LYS A 836 29.70 7.03 -20.09
CA LYS A 836 30.10 6.57 -21.44
C LYS A 836 29.67 5.12 -21.75
N ASN A 837 28.95 4.43 -20.85
CA ASN A 837 28.58 3.02 -20.99
C ASN A 837 29.77 2.08 -21.26
N LEU A 838 30.93 2.36 -20.64
CA LEU A 838 32.16 1.56 -20.81
C LEU A 838 32.35 0.51 -19.70
N LEU A 839 31.43 0.41 -18.75
CA LEU A 839 31.45 -0.60 -17.70
C LEU A 839 30.20 -1.49 -17.82
N TYR A 840 30.37 -2.78 -17.61
CA TYR A 840 29.26 -3.72 -17.47
C TYR A 840 28.49 -3.43 -16.16
N ALA A 841 27.17 -3.45 -16.23
CA ALA A 841 26.26 -3.02 -15.17
C ALA A 841 25.61 -4.20 -14.44
#